data_AF-A0A495IMM4-F1
#
_entry.id   AF-A0A495IMM4-F1
#
_cell.length_a   1.000
_cell.length_b   1.000
_cell.length_c   1.000
_cell.angle_alpha   90.00
_cell.angle_beta   90.00
_cell.angle_gamma   90.00
#
_symmetry.space_group_name_H-M   'P 1'
#
loop_
_entity.id
_entity.type
_entity.pdbx_description
1 polymer ?
#
loop_
_entity_poly.entity_id
_entity_poly.type
_entity_poly.pdbx_seq_one_letter_code
_entity_poly.pdbx_strand_id
1 'polypeptide(L)'
;MRRSLALAALAAAALAGGLLTAAPANAVPSTGLVIDEVYGGGGNSGATYTNDFVEIANQGAAAVDLSGYTVQYHSKSATGTWQATTLTGSIAPGDFYLVQEAKGSGGTTALPTPDATGTIAMSATDGTVALVDGTTALTCSDSAACESASVDLVGFGGAALAEGSPATGASNTASVQRLAAADTDDNSADFAAGTPTPGAANTATAPTGPTGPAPTPGDVRIHDIQGASWVSPLNGQNVENVPGIVTGLRTSGSSKGYWIQDPTPDSNPATSEGVFVYTSTTPTVKVGDSVLVTATVKDYYPLASGDTTATTSNLSVTELEDPTAYVVSSGNALPAPVVIGPSSVPATYAPDLSGASIESTPITPTRSALDYYESLEGMRVEVDDARVVGPSDQYGEQYVTTKPTQLESARGGTLLTAENATPSGRLEVVEASGDNPEVSVGDVFTGATVGPIDWSQYGGYTLDATTLGAVKSAGLTASVATKAQSDQLSVATYNVENLAPSDPASKFAALAKGVVTNLASPDILTVEEVQDDTGATDDGTVAAGTTIDKLTAAIAAAGGPTYSSREIDPVNDADGGQPGGNIRVVFLYNAKRVTFDDRGSASTNRSTTATAVTKVHGSPDLTLSPGRIDPTNSAWTSSRKPLVGEFTFRGRKVFVIGNHFDAKLGDQNADGRFQYPAQSSAAQRQQQATLVHDFTAQILKVDKNAAVVVAGDLNDYQFSPALATLTGKPLHGTGSPILTDLITTLPANQQYTYDYDGISEVLDHILVTKGVGTPDYQVIHLNSEFANQVSDHDPQVVRIFGHAAPPSNLVPPSAAALSYSDALDKLVYKGTEVGGLSSLAYDTRSGAWISAVDNHADDPSRIWFFRNLNDPTVTRQPLVLKNTQGVPYTGLTADNEGLAVLPDGDYLVSSETEPSIRIFGRDGVEKSQLPVPGRFAVTGTTLSGAGLSGPAVPGEATSNATLEGLSISPSGHTIVAAMEGALSGDVSAAGDATSHRLLVYTEKTTWTRHGLSTTWVLTKQVGYRADTGNRIPEVALVSDDRLIVEEAAFTADAGNSVELYSVSGLSRAADVSRVANLSAAPASQILSKTLVADLVKGPTLGATALETQTNPLLDNYEGMAITGVGPGGTVGVSLISDDNFGALQRTRVLNLAVKLPR
;
A
#
# COMPACT_ATOMS: atom_id res chain seq x y z
N MET A 1 -24.32 -31.33 27.98
CA MET A 1 -24.77 -32.72 28.23
C MET A 1 -24.16 -33.59 27.13
N ARG A 2 -23.01 -34.24 27.38
CA ARG A 2 -22.86 -35.68 27.65
C ARG A 2 -23.54 -36.64 26.63
N ARG A 3 -22.66 -37.27 25.82
CA ARG A 3 -22.61 -38.72 25.45
C ARG A 3 -23.63 -39.22 24.40
N SER A 4 -23.34 -40.10 23.44
CA SER A 4 -22.14 -40.88 23.04
C SER A 4 -22.46 -41.71 21.78
N LEU A 5 -21.46 -41.88 20.89
CA LEU A 5 -20.99 -43.11 20.18
C LEU A 5 -21.92 -44.35 20.04
N ALA A 6 -21.85 -45.24 19.05
CA ALA A 6 -21.12 -45.41 17.78
C ALA A 6 -21.45 -46.84 17.22
N LEU A 7 -21.07 -47.09 15.96
CA LEU A 7 -20.63 -48.36 15.35
C LEU A 7 -21.63 -49.42 14.77
N ALA A 8 -21.41 -49.68 13.46
CA ALA A 8 -21.02 -50.97 12.84
C ALA A 8 -21.97 -51.66 11.83
N ALA A 9 -21.69 -51.39 10.54
CA ALA A 9 -21.35 -52.30 9.42
C ALA A 9 -21.95 -53.73 9.28
N LEU A 10 -22.53 -53.93 8.08
CA LEU A 10 -22.56 -55.12 7.18
C LEU A 10 -23.04 -56.49 7.69
N ALA A 11 -24.18 -56.97 7.12
CA ALA A 11 -24.23 -58.21 6.33
C ALA A 11 -25.60 -58.42 5.61
N ALA A 12 -25.53 -58.47 4.28
CA ALA A 12 -26.16 -59.41 3.35
C ALA A 12 -27.70 -59.65 3.30
N ALA A 13 -28.28 -59.18 2.19
CA ALA A 13 -29.06 -59.95 1.20
C ALA A 13 -30.21 -60.88 1.66
N ALA A 14 -31.46 -60.54 1.33
CA ALA A 14 -32.14 -60.99 0.10
C ALA A 14 -33.68 -60.81 0.16
N LEU A 15 -34.25 -60.56 -1.03
CA LEU A 15 -35.66 -60.70 -1.46
C LEU A 15 -36.67 -59.57 -1.14
N ALA A 16 -36.77 -58.66 -2.11
CA ALA A 16 -37.95 -58.43 -2.96
C ALA A 16 -39.33 -58.27 -2.28
N GLY A 17 -39.84 -57.02 -2.31
CA GLY A 17 -41.23 -56.68 -2.00
C GLY A 17 -41.52 -55.23 -2.40
N GLY A 18 -42.26 -55.05 -3.49
CA GLY A 18 -42.39 -53.80 -4.26
C GLY A 18 -42.86 -52.56 -3.48
N LEU A 19 -42.15 -51.47 -3.73
CA LEU A 19 -42.64 -50.10 -3.60
C LEU A 19 -42.67 -49.53 -5.02
N LEU A 20 -43.88 -49.36 -5.54
CA LEU A 20 -44.16 -48.69 -6.81
C LEU A 20 -43.78 -47.22 -6.67
N THR A 21 -42.59 -46.86 -7.15
CA THR A 21 -42.28 -45.47 -7.51
C THR A 21 -42.94 -45.18 -8.84
N ALA A 22 -43.84 -44.20 -8.88
CA ALA A 22 -44.37 -43.68 -10.13
C ALA A 22 -43.19 -43.13 -10.95
N ALA A 23 -43.02 -43.65 -12.17
CA ALA A 23 -42.11 -43.06 -13.14
C ALA A 23 -42.59 -41.63 -13.45
N PRO A 24 -41.68 -40.67 -13.71
CA PRO A 24 -42.07 -39.43 -14.36
C PRO A 24 -42.76 -39.80 -15.68
N ALA A 25 -43.89 -39.17 -15.96
CA ALA A 25 -44.53 -39.29 -17.25
C ALA A 25 -43.61 -38.59 -18.26
N ASN A 26 -42.79 -39.36 -18.97
CA ASN A 26 -42.16 -38.85 -20.18
C ASN A 26 -43.28 -38.45 -21.13
N ALA A 27 -43.24 -37.21 -21.63
CA ALA A 27 -44.02 -36.84 -22.79
C ALA A 27 -43.67 -37.82 -23.92
N VAL A 28 -44.68 -38.19 -24.70
CA VAL A 28 -44.46 -39.02 -25.89
C VAL A 28 -43.75 -38.11 -26.91
N PRO A 29 -42.53 -38.46 -27.40
CA PRO A 29 -41.86 -37.67 -28.44
C PRO A 29 -42.79 -37.47 -29.63
N SER A 30 -42.72 -36.29 -30.27
CA SER A 30 -43.65 -35.91 -31.34
C SER A 30 -43.64 -36.99 -32.44
N THR A 31 -44.76 -37.67 -32.66
CA THR A 31 -44.76 -38.90 -33.49
C THR A 31 -44.76 -38.60 -35.00
N GLY A 32 -44.06 -37.56 -35.45
CA GLY A 32 -43.79 -37.44 -36.88
C GLY A 32 -43.25 -36.14 -37.45
N LEU A 33 -43.31 -34.96 -36.80
CA LEU A 33 -42.78 -33.71 -37.38
C LEU A 33 -41.67 -33.13 -36.52
N VAL A 34 -40.51 -32.88 -37.13
CA VAL A 34 -39.35 -32.28 -36.48
C VAL A 34 -38.75 -31.19 -37.35
N ILE A 35 -38.15 -30.17 -36.74
CA ILE A 35 -37.20 -29.25 -37.37
C ILE A 35 -35.96 -30.07 -37.75
N ASP A 36 -35.62 -30.05 -39.03
CA ASP A 36 -34.52 -30.85 -39.58
C ASP A 36 -33.25 -30.01 -39.77
N GLU A 37 -33.39 -28.73 -40.14
CA GLU A 37 -32.25 -27.85 -40.39
C GLU A 37 -32.61 -26.39 -40.08
N VAL A 38 -31.68 -25.66 -39.44
CA VAL A 38 -31.80 -24.22 -39.18
C VAL A 38 -30.58 -23.47 -39.70
N TYR A 39 -30.81 -22.45 -40.53
CA TYR A 39 -29.75 -21.61 -41.10
C TYR A 39 -30.13 -20.12 -41.07
N GLY A 40 -29.42 -19.35 -40.23
CA GLY A 40 -29.55 -17.89 -40.12
C GLY A 40 -28.42 -17.09 -40.79
N GLY A 41 -27.62 -17.74 -41.64
CA GLY A 41 -26.49 -17.11 -42.32
C GLY A 41 -26.85 -16.41 -43.64
N GLY A 42 -28.11 -16.43 -44.05
CA GLY A 42 -28.60 -16.04 -45.36
C GLY A 42 -28.16 -14.65 -45.79
N GLY A 43 -27.29 -14.59 -46.79
CA GLY A 43 -26.79 -13.33 -47.33
C GLY A 43 -25.87 -12.54 -46.39
N ASN A 44 -25.31 -13.16 -45.35
CA ASN A 44 -24.20 -12.59 -44.58
C ASN A 44 -22.87 -12.72 -45.34
N SER A 45 -21.82 -12.07 -44.81
CA SER A 45 -20.47 -12.18 -45.37
C SER A 45 -19.97 -13.63 -45.31
N GLY A 46 -19.57 -14.19 -46.46
CA GLY A 46 -19.10 -15.57 -46.59
C GLY A 46 -20.21 -16.60 -46.87
N ALA A 47 -21.49 -16.24 -46.72
CA ALA A 47 -22.62 -17.14 -46.92
C ALA A 47 -22.74 -17.65 -48.35
N THR A 48 -23.18 -18.91 -48.51
CA THR A 48 -23.48 -19.48 -49.84
C THR A 48 -24.87 -19.07 -50.31
N TYR A 49 -25.87 -19.21 -49.44
CA TYR A 49 -27.26 -18.92 -49.74
C TYR A 49 -27.64 -17.46 -49.45
N THR A 50 -28.57 -16.90 -50.22
CA THR A 50 -29.02 -15.50 -50.08
C THR A 50 -30.07 -15.28 -48.99
N ASN A 51 -30.67 -16.35 -48.49
CA ASN A 51 -31.80 -16.31 -47.56
C ASN A 51 -31.55 -17.24 -46.37
N ASP A 52 -32.09 -16.83 -45.23
CA ASP A 52 -32.27 -17.69 -44.06
C ASP A 52 -33.31 -18.76 -44.39
N PHE A 53 -33.23 -19.92 -43.72
CA PHE A 53 -34.27 -20.93 -43.83
C PHE A 53 -34.39 -21.81 -42.59
N VAL A 54 -35.55 -22.42 -42.47
CA VAL A 54 -35.85 -23.53 -41.55
C VAL A 54 -36.43 -24.66 -42.40
N GLU A 55 -35.93 -25.87 -42.21
CA GLU A 55 -36.46 -27.08 -42.84
C GLU A 55 -37.15 -27.96 -41.80
N ILE A 56 -38.29 -28.54 -42.17
CA ILE A 56 -39.06 -29.46 -41.33
C ILE A 56 -39.07 -30.83 -42.03
N ALA A 57 -38.86 -31.91 -41.30
CA ALA A 57 -38.97 -33.27 -41.78
C ALA A 57 -40.19 -33.99 -41.21
N ASN A 58 -40.84 -34.81 -42.04
CA ASN A 58 -41.87 -35.74 -41.58
C ASN A 58 -41.28 -37.14 -41.38
N GLN A 59 -40.89 -37.45 -40.16
CA GLN A 59 -40.41 -38.78 -39.76
C GLN A 59 -41.56 -39.77 -39.47
N GLY A 60 -42.81 -39.33 -39.57
CA GLY A 60 -44.00 -40.15 -39.38
C GLY A 60 -44.33 -41.06 -40.57
N ALA A 61 -45.32 -41.93 -40.40
CA ALA A 61 -45.76 -42.88 -41.42
C ALA A 61 -46.93 -42.39 -42.31
N ALA A 62 -47.45 -41.18 -42.05
CA ALA A 62 -48.57 -40.58 -42.79
C ALA A 62 -48.27 -39.12 -43.15
N ALA A 63 -48.88 -38.63 -44.24
CA ALA A 63 -48.75 -37.23 -44.63
C ALA A 63 -49.40 -36.33 -43.56
N VAL A 64 -48.75 -35.21 -43.24
CA VAL A 64 -49.24 -34.24 -42.25
C VAL A 64 -49.63 -32.94 -42.95
N ASP A 65 -50.85 -32.47 -42.70
CA ASP A 65 -51.35 -31.16 -43.14
C ASP A 65 -50.80 -30.09 -42.19
N LEU A 66 -50.04 -29.14 -42.72
CA LEU A 66 -49.42 -28.04 -41.98
C LEU A 66 -50.30 -26.79 -41.95
N SER A 67 -51.52 -26.85 -42.49
CA SER A 67 -52.48 -25.75 -42.44
C SER A 67 -52.84 -25.42 -40.98
N GLY A 68 -52.34 -24.28 -40.49
CA GLY A 68 -52.53 -23.84 -39.10
C GLY A 68 -51.26 -23.91 -38.24
N TYR A 69 -50.18 -24.50 -38.75
CA TYR A 69 -48.88 -24.52 -38.11
C TYR A 69 -48.10 -23.22 -38.36
N THR A 70 -47.15 -22.91 -37.48
CA THR A 70 -46.15 -21.85 -37.68
C THR A 70 -44.74 -22.36 -37.39
N VAL A 71 -43.75 -21.83 -38.12
CA VAL A 71 -42.37 -21.75 -37.65
C VAL A 71 -42.22 -20.44 -36.92
N GLN A 72 -41.67 -20.48 -35.70
CA GLN A 72 -41.46 -19.29 -34.90
C GLN A 72 -40.00 -19.15 -34.51
N TYR A 73 -39.53 -17.90 -34.38
CA TYR A 73 -38.15 -17.58 -34.03
C TYR A 73 -38.09 -16.64 -32.82
N HIS A 74 -37.11 -16.89 -31.97
CA HIS A 74 -36.71 -16.03 -30.85
C HIS A 74 -35.19 -15.79 -30.90
N SER A 75 -34.77 -14.59 -30.53
CA SER A 75 -33.34 -14.29 -30.40
C SER A 75 -32.74 -15.03 -29.20
N LYS A 76 -31.40 -15.04 -29.06
CA LYS A 76 -30.67 -15.80 -28.02
C LYS A 76 -31.14 -15.59 -26.57
N SER A 77 -31.83 -14.49 -26.26
CA SER A 77 -32.29 -14.18 -24.91
C SER A 77 -33.50 -15.02 -24.50
N ALA A 78 -33.71 -15.21 -23.20
CA ALA A 78 -34.96 -15.74 -22.64
C ALA A 78 -36.07 -14.67 -22.54
N THR A 79 -35.75 -13.40 -22.86
CA THR A 79 -36.69 -12.26 -22.83
C THR A 79 -36.84 -11.66 -24.23
N GLY A 80 -38.06 -11.58 -24.75
CA GLY A 80 -38.32 -11.03 -26.08
C GLY A 80 -39.68 -11.44 -26.63
N THR A 81 -39.89 -11.18 -27.93
CA THR A 81 -41.13 -11.52 -28.63
C THR A 81 -40.83 -12.53 -29.74
N TRP A 82 -41.60 -13.61 -29.79
CA TRP A 82 -41.54 -14.59 -30.86
C TRP A 82 -42.09 -14.02 -32.17
N GLN A 83 -41.36 -14.26 -33.27
CA GLN A 83 -41.80 -13.95 -34.64
C GLN A 83 -42.31 -15.23 -35.29
N ALA A 84 -43.35 -15.16 -36.13
CA ALA A 84 -44.00 -16.35 -36.68
C ALA A 84 -44.22 -16.28 -38.20
N THR A 85 -43.90 -17.36 -38.90
CA THR A 85 -44.20 -17.61 -40.31
C THR A 85 -45.24 -18.73 -40.41
N THR A 86 -46.38 -18.46 -41.05
CA THR A 86 -47.47 -19.44 -41.20
C THR A 86 -47.18 -20.46 -42.29
N LEU A 87 -47.46 -21.73 -42.02
CA LEU A 87 -47.27 -22.85 -42.93
C LEU A 87 -48.58 -23.21 -43.66
N THR A 88 -48.46 -23.88 -44.81
CA THR A 88 -49.60 -24.29 -45.63
C THR A 88 -49.32 -25.62 -46.33
N GLY A 89 -50.35 -26.29 -46.84
CA GLY A 89 -50.14 -27.53 -47.59
C GLY A 89 -49.76 -28.69 -46.67
N SER A 90 -49.11 -29.72 -47.20
CA SER A 90 -48.84 -30.95 -46.47
C SER A 90 -47.48 -31.55 -46.81
N ILE A 91 -46.86 -32.18 -45.83
CA ILE A 91 -45.56 -32.88 -45.96
C ILE A 91 -45.80 -34.40 -45.95
N ALA A 92 -45.33 -35.11 -46.96
CA ALA A 92 -45.48 -36.57 -47.05
C ALA A 92 -44.47 -37.31 -46.15
N PRO A 93 -44.70 -38.58 -45.81
CA PRO A 93 -43.75 -39.38 -45.02
C PRO A 93 -42.35 -39.41 -45.64
N GLY A 94 -41.33 -39.03 -44.87
CA GLY A 94 -39.93 -39.01 -45.28
C GLY A 94 -39.52 -37.83 -46.17
N ASP A 95 -40.44 -36.90 -46.47
CA ASP A 95 -40.14 -35.68 -47.22
C ASP A 95 -39.78 -34.51 -46.28
N PHE A 96 -39.22 -33.45 -46.87
CA PHE A 96 -38.88 -32.18 -46.24
C PHE A 96 -39.85 -31.07 -46.65
N TYR A 97 -39.99 -30.05 -45.80
CA TYR A 97 -40.76 -28.83 -46.06
C TYR A 97 -39.87 -27.62 -45.78
N LEU A 98 -39.53 -26.88 -46.83
CA LEU A 98 -38.56 -25.79 -46.78
C LEU A 98 -39.27 -24.44 -46.56
N VAL A 99 -38.95 -23.78 -45.44
CA VAL A 99 -39.45 -22.44 -45.11
C VAL A 99 -38.34 -21.42 -45.38
N GLN A 100 -38.51 -20.63 -46.44
CA GLN A 100 -37.62 -19.51 -46.71
C GLN A 100 -37.93 -18.36 -45.75
N GLU A 101 -36.90 -17.74 -45.20
CA GLU A 101 -37.00 -16.56 -44.33
C GLU A 101 -36.28 -15.34 -44.94
N ALA A 102 -35.81 -14.40 -44.11
CA ALA A 102 -35.29 -13.12 -44.58
C ALA A 102 -34.15 -13.27 -45.60
N LYS A 103 -34.08 -12.30 -46.51
CA LYS A 103 -33.01 -12.18 -47.50
C LYS A 103 -31.95 -11.20 -47.00
N GLY A 104 -30.70 -11.64 -46.92
CA GLY A 104 -29.56 -10.78 -46.63
C GLY A 104 -29.03 -10.01 -47.85
N SER A 105 -27.91 -9.30 -47.66
CA SER A 105 -27.29 -8.45 -48.67
C SER A 105 -26.25 -9.15 -49.57
N GLY A 106 -25.77 -10.32 -49.16
CA GLY A 106 -24.75 -11.15 -49.82
C GLY A 106 -25.29 -12.52 -50.25
N GLY A 107 -24.41 -13.52 -50.31
CA GLY A 107 -24.74 -14.85 -50.84
C GLY A 107 -24.75 -14.89 -52.37
N THR A 108 -24.54 -16.06 -52.94
CA THR A 108 -24.46 -16.24 -54.41
C THR A 108 -25.49 -17.20 -54.96
N THR A 109 -26.13 -17.98 -54.10
CA THR A 109 -27.05 -19.05 -54.46
C THR A 109 -28.43 -18.79 -53.88
N ALA A 110 -29.48 -18.85 -54.69
CA ALA A 110 -30.85 -18.81 -54.19
C ALA A 110 -31.23 -20.17 -53.59
N LEU A 111 -32.14 -20.19 -52.61
CA LEU A 111 -32.71 -21.45 -52.13
C LEU A 111 -33.44 -22.20 -53.27
N PRO A 112 -33.58 -23.53 -53.19
CA PRO A 112 -34.60 -24.26 -53.94
C PRO A 112 -35.99 -23.64 -53.73
N THR A 113 -36.97 -24.00 -54.58
CA THR A 113 -38.32 -23.46 -54.45
C THR A 113 -38.89 -23.80 -53.06
N PRO A 114 -39.15 -22.81 -52.20
CA PRO A 114 -39.59 -23.08 -50.84
C PRO A 114 -41.10 -23.39 -50.81
N ASP A 115 -41.51 -24.17 -49.81
CA ASP A 115 -42.90 -24.55 -49.59
C ASP A 115 -43.68 -23.46 -48.82
N ALA A 116 -42.98 -22.69 -47.98
CA ALA A 116 -43.48 -21.46 -47.37
C ALA A 116 -42.46 -20.32 -47.47
N THR A 117 -42.95 -19.09 -47.38
CA THR A 117 -42.09 -17.90 -47.40
C THR A 117 -42.47 -16.97 -46.26
N GLY A 118 -41.53 -16.76 -45.35
CA GLY A 118 -41.52 -15.74 -44.32
C GLY A 118 -40.50 -14.65 -44.60
N THR A 119 -40.31 -13.79 -43.59
CA THR A 119 -39.40 -12.64 -43.64
C THR A 119 -38.64 -12.46 -42.32
N ILE A 120 -38.58 -13.49 -41.48
CA ILE A 120 -37.90 -13.45 -40.18
C ILE A 120 -36.40 -13.34 -40.42
N ALA A 121 -35.76 -12.34 -39.82
CA ALA A 121 -34.30 -12.23 -39.85
C ALA A 121 -33.74 -13.03 -38.68
N MET A 122 -33.02 -14.12 -38.98
CA MET A 122 -32.44 -14.99 -37.96
C MET A 122 -30.97 -14.64 -37.75
N SER A 123 -30.47 -14.86 -36.53
CA SER A 123 -29.04 -14.79 -36.25
C SER A 123 -28.32 -15.99 -36.85
N ALA A 124 -27.13 -15.75 -37.40
CA ALA A 124 -26.28 -16.80 -37.96
C ALA A 124 -25.58 -17.66 -36.91
N THR A 125 -25.46 -17.16 -35.68
CA THR A 125 -24.64 -17.78 -34.63
C THR A 125 -25.45 -18.24 -33.43
N ASP A 126 -26.59 -17.63 -33.13
CA ASP A 126 -27.35 -17.94 -31.92
C ASP A 126 -28.86 -17.61 -31.98
N GLY A 127 -29.73 -18.52 -31.58
CA GLY A 127 -31.17 -18.28 -31.54
C GLY A 127 -32.00 -19.54 -31.30
N THR A 128 -33.31 -19.37 -31.24
CA THR A 128 -34.24 -20.49 -31.01
C THR A 128 -35.32 -20.50 -32.09
N VAL A 129 -35.58 -21.67 -32.66
CA VAL A 129 -36.65 -21.92 -33.61
C VAL A 129 -37.63 -22.92 -33.01
N ALA A 130 -38.93 -22.65 -33.10
CA ALA A 130 -39.99 -23.54 -32.64
C ALA A 130 -40.96 -23.87 -33.78
N LEU A 131 -41.32 -25.14 -33.93
CA LEU A 131 -42.44 -25.56 -34.76
C LEU A 131 -43.69 -25.62 -33.87
N VAL A 132 -44.78 -24.95 -34.24
CA VAL A 132 -45.97 -24.81 -33.37
C VAL A 132 -47.23 -25.21 -34.13
N ASP A 133 -48.04 -26.09 -33.54
CA ASP A 133 -49.41 -26.40 -33.99
C ASP A 133 -50.35 -25.28 -33.54
N GLY A 134 -50.24 -24.14 -34.22
CA GLY A 134 -51.01 -22.95 -33.94
C GLY A 134 -50.41 -21.70 -34.57
N THR A 135 -51.25 -20.67 -34.72
CA THR A 135 -50.87 -19.41 -35.36
C THR A 135 -50.57 -18.28 -34.37
N THR A 136 -50.63 -18.55 -33.06
CA THR A 136 -50.35 -17.55 -32.02
C THR A 136 -48.88 -17.62 -31.64
N ALA A 137 -48.22 -16.46 -31.58
CA ALA A 137 -46.82 -16.37 -31.16
C ALA A 137 -46.66 -16.88 -29.71
N LEU A 138 -45.62 -17.67 -29.45
CA LEU A 138 -45.29 -18.16 -28.11
C LEU A 138 -44.98 -16.98 -27.16
N THR A 139 -45.21 -17.20 -25.86
CA THR A 139 -44.89 -16.24 -24.79
C THR A 139 -44.08 -16.86 -23.65
N CYS A 140 -43.57 -18.07 -23.86
CA CYS A 140 -42.72 -18.77 -22.91
C CYS A 140 -41.35 -18.07 -22.79
N SER A 141 -40.75 -18.14 -21.60
CA SER A 141 -39.46 -17.53 -21.27
C SER A 141 -38.51 -18.49 -20.55
N ASP A 142 -38.82 -19.78 -20.57
CA ASP A 142 -38.00 -20.88 -20.08
C ASP A 142 -38.22 -22.12 -20.97
N SER A 143 -37.19 -22.96 -21.09
CA SER A 143 -37.19 -24.10 -22.02
C SER A 143 -38.37 -25.05 -21.83
N ALA A 144 -38.62 -25.50 -20.60
CA ALA A 144 -39.66 -26.48 -20.32
C ALA A 144 -41.07 -26.00 -20.72
N ALA A 145 -41.35 -24.71 -20.51
CA ALA A 145 -42.60 -24.10 -20.95
C ALA A 145 -42.69 -23.96 -22.48
N CYS A 146 -41.56 -23.66 -23.15
CA CYS A 146 -41.50 -23.56 -24.60
C CYS A 146 -41.66 -24.92 -25.28
N GLU A 147 -40.92 -25.94 -24.82
CA GLU A 147 -41.02 -27.34 -25.27
C GLU A 147 -42.46 -27.85 -25.18
N SER A 148 -43.12 -27.58 -24.04
CA SER A 148 -44.53 -27.99 -23.83
C SER A 148 -45.52 -27.29 -24.76
N ALA A 149 -45.15 -26.14 -25.32
CA ALA A 149 -45.99 -25.31 -26.17
C ALA A 149 -45.67 -25.46 -27.67
N SER A 150 -44.61 -26.17 -28.02
CA SER A 150 -44.19 -26.46 -29.40
C SER A 150 -44.37 -27.94 -29.75
N VAL A 151 -44.34 -28.21 -31.05
CA VAL A 151 -44.21 -29.56 -31.62
C VAL A 151 -42.76 -30.01 -31.60
N ASP A 152 -41.83 -29.08 -31.79
CA ASP A 152 -40.36 -29.25 -31.72
C ASP A 152 -39.71 -27.88 -31.45
N LEU A 153 -38.64 -27.84 -30.67
CA LEU A 153 -37.91 -26.63 -30.26
C LEU A 153 -36.39 -26.81 -30.42
N VAL A 154 -35.78 -26.03 -31.30
CA VAL A 154 -34.33 -26.07 -31.56
C VAL A 154 -33.67 -24.76 -31.15
N GLY A 155 -32.91 -24.80 -30.06
CA GLY A 155 -31.96 -23.76 -29.69
C GLY A 155 -30.56 -24.04 -30.25
N PHE A 156 -29.87 -22.99 -30.72
CA PHE A 156 -28.51 -23.08 -31.23
C PHE A 156 -27.62 -21.92 -30.76
N GLY A 157 -26.31 -22.15 -30.68
CA GLY A 157 -25.33 -21.21 -30.18
C GLY A 157 -25.54 -20.87 -28.71
N GLY A 158 -25.57 -19.58 -28.39
CA GLY A 158 -25.83 -19.08 -27.03
C GLY A 158 -27.31 -18.96 -26.65
N ALA A 159 -28.20 -19.73 -27.28
CA ALA A 159 -29.64 -19.65 -27.02
C ALA A 159 -30.00 -20.00 -25.56
N ALA A 160 -30.79 -19.15 -24.91
CA ALA A 160 -31.31 -19.40 -23.57
C ALA A 160 -32.52 -20.34 -23.53
N LEU A 161 -33.16 -20.59 -24.69
CA LEU A 161 -34.29 -21.49 -24.87
C LEU A 161 -33.88 -22.59 -25.85
N ALA A 162 -33.92 -23.84 -25.41
CA ALA A 162 -33.51 -25.03 -26.16
C ALA A 162 -34.10 -26.27 -25.49
N GLU A 163 -34.33 -27.33 -26.27
CA GLU A 163 -34.48 -28.68 -25.73
C GLU A 163 -33.12 -29.15 -25.20
N GLY A 164 -33.05 -29.41 -23.89
CA GLY A 164 -31.78 -29.77 -23.25
C GLY A 164 -30.73 -28.66 -23.40
N SER A 165 -29.62 -28.94 -24.08
CA SER A 165 -28.56 -27.96 -24.36
C SER A 165 -28.59 -27.50 -25.83
N PRO A 166 -28.26 -26.23 -26.14
CA PRO A 166 -28.27 -25.74 -27.52
C PRO A 166 -27.29 -26.47 -28.45
N ALA A 167 -27.65 -26.56 -29.73
CA ALA A 167 -26.77 -27.04 -30.79
C ALA A 167 -25.60 -26.07 -31.04
N THR A 168 -24.38 -26.58 -31.21
CA THR A 168 -23.18 -25.74 -31.42
C THR A 168 -22.73 -25.67 -32.88
N GLY A 169 -21.99 -24.61 -33.25
CA GLY A 169 -21.28 -24.52 -34.53
C GLY A 169 -22.05 -23.84 -35.68
N ALA A 170 -23.21 -23.23 -35.40
CA ALA A 170 -23.90 -22.36 -36.35
C ALA A 170 -23.00 -21.17 -36.76
N SER A 171 -23.00 -20.81 -38.04
CA SER A 171 -22.22 -19.66 -38.54
C SER A 171 -22.80 -19.10 -39.84
N ASN A 172 -22.16 -18.07 -40.39
CA ASN A 172 -22.51 -17.56 -41.73
C ASN A 172 -22.40 -18.65 -42.82
N THR A 173 -21.57 -19.67 -42.64
CA THR A 173 -21.33 -20.73 -43.63
C THR A 173 -21.86 -22.11 -43.23
N ALA A 174 -22.44 -22.25 -42.03
CA ALA A 174 -22.92 -23.54 -41.52
C ALA A 174 -24.33 -23.41 -40.92
N SER A 175 -25.19 -24.37 -41.23
CA SER A 175 -26.47 -24.60 -40.55
C SER A 175 -26.28 -25.60 -39.41
N VAL A 176 -27.22 -25.65 -38.48
CA VAL A 176 -27.36 -26.79 -37.56
C VAL A 176 -28.32 -27.79 -38.18
N GLN A 177 -27.87 -29.04 -38.33
CA GLN A 177 -28.56 -30.12 -39.02
C GLN A 177 -28.85 -31.25 -38.05
N ARG A 178 -30.10 -31.74 -38.07
CA ARG A 178 -30.52 -32.89 -37.27
C ARG A 178 -29.81 -34.15 -37.76
N LEU A 179 -29.21 -34.88 -36.84
CA LEU A 179 -28.52 -36.14 -37.08
C LEU A 179 -29.53 -37.28 -37.34
N ALA A 180 -29.12 -38.32 -38.07
CA ALA A 180 -30.01 -39.42 -38.47
C ALA A 180 -30.54 -40.33 -37.32
N ALA A 181 -30.35 -39.94 -36.06
CA ALA A 181 -30.90 -40.61 -34.88
C ALA A 181 -32.34 -40.12 -34.59
N ALA A 182 -33.02 -40.77 -33.64
CA ALA A 182 -34.33 -40.30 -33.16
C ALA A 182 -34.14 -39.04 -32.30
N ASP A 183 -35.07 -38.09 -32.41
CA ASP A 183 -35.19 -36.90 -31.57
C ASP A 183 -35.16 -37.26 -30.07
N THR A 184 -34.16 -36.77 -29.34
CA THR A 184 -33.92 -37.12 -27.93
C THR A 184 -34.33 -36.04 -26.93
N ASP A 185 -34.91 -34.93 -27.43
CA ASP A 185 -35.20 -33.72 -26.66
C ASP A 185 -33.91 -33.09 -26.06
N ASP A 186 -32.76 -33.22 -26.75
CA ASP A 186 -31.50 -32.54 -26.43
C ASP A 186 -30.81 -32.06 -27.72
N ASN A 187 -30.93 -30.76 -28.02
CA ASN A 187 -30.46 -30.22 -29.29
C ASN A 187 -28.95 -30.37 -29.50
N SER A 188 -28.15 -30.44 -28.42
CA SER A 188 -26.71 -30.65 -28.49
C SER A 188 -26.32 -32.09 -28.87
N ALA A 189 -27.20 -33.04 -28.60
CA ALA A 189 -27.05 -34.44 -28.98
C ALA A 189 -27.65 -34.73 -30.36
N ASP A 190 -28.69 -33.99 -30.73
CA ASP A 190 -29.50 -34.24 -31.93
C ASP A 190 -29.03 -33.45 -33.15
N PHE A 191 -28.33 -32.32 -32.97
CA PHE A 191 -27.87 -31.47 -34.06
C PHE A 191 -26.34 -31.31 -34.10
N ALA A 192 -25.81 -31.19 -35.31
CA ALA A 192 -24.42 -30.79 -35.54
C ALA A 192 -24.32 -29.79 -36.69
N ALA A 193 -23.27 -28.97 -36.67
CA ALA A 193 -23.03 -28.01 -37.73
C ALA A 193 -22.63 -28.70 -39.05
N GLY A 194 -23.19 -28.23 -40.16
CA GLY A 194 -22.95 -28.77 -41.50
C GLY A 194 -23.01 -27.69 -42.58
N THR A 195 -22.55 -28.02 -43.80
CA THR A 195 -22.78 -27.17 -44.97
C THR A 195 -24.29 -27.17 -45.26
N PRO A 196 -24.97 -26.02 -45.40
CA PRO A 196 -26.42 -25.98 -45.53
C PRO A 196 -26.96 -26.81 -46.71
N THR A 197 -28.01 -27.60 -46.48
CA THR A 197 -28.58 -28.59 -47.43
C THR A 197 -30.08 -28.40 -47.68
N PRO A 198 -30.58 -27.19 -48.00
CA PRO A 198 -32.01 -26.97 -48.16
C PRO A 198 -32.62 -27.89 -49.22
N GLY A 199 -33.65 -28.65 -48.85
CA GLY A 199 -34.37 -29.60 -49.68
C GLY A 199 -33.63 -30.91 -49.95
N ALA A 200 -32.58 -31.22 -49.19
CA ALA A 200 -31.75 -32.42 -49.35
C ALA A 200 -31.39 -33.03 -48.00
N ALA A 201 -31.01 -34.31 -48.00
CA ALA A 201 -30.63 -34.98 -46.75
C ALA A 201 -29.41 -34.32 -46.09
N ASN A 202 -29.52 -34.11 -44.77
CA ASN A 202 -28.45 -33.60 -43.92
C ASN A 202 -27.15 -34.39 -44.08
N THR A 203 -26.03 -33.67 -44.04
CA THR A 203 -24.68 -34.22 -44.21
C THR A 203 -23.85 -34.16 -42.93
N ALA A 204 -24.36 -33.47 -41.90
CA ALA A 204 -23.73 -33.43 -40.59
C ALA A 204 -23.64 -34.83 -39.97
N THR A 205 -22.51 -35.10 -39.34
CA THR A 205 -22.23 -36.34 -38.61
C THR A 205 -22.06 -36.02 -37.14
N ALA A 206 -22.48 -36.94 -36.27
CA ALA A 206 -22.34 -36.78 -34.82
C ALA A 206 -20.89 -36.36 -34.48
N PRO A 207 -20.68 -35.43 -33.52
CA PRO A 207 -19.35 -35.08 -33.07
C PRO A 207 -18.68 -36.33 -32.50
N THR A 208 -17.87 -37.01 -33.30
CA THR A 208 -16.96 -38.01 -32.76
C THR A 208 -15.89 -37.20 -32.04
N GLY A 209 -15.84 -37.30 -30.71
CA GLY A 209 -14.61 -36.97 -29.98
C GLY A 209 -13.44 -37.62 -30.73
N PRO A 210 -12.31 -36.92 -30.89
CA PRO A 210 -11.32 -37.25 -31.91
C PRO A 210 -10.87 -38.71 -31.80
N THR A 211 -11.29 -39.54 -32.75
CA THR A 211 -10.81 -40.92 -32.91
C THR A 211 -9.59 -40.99 -33.82
N GLY A 212 -8.80 -39.92 -33.88
CA GLY A 212 -7.45 -39.93 -34.42
C GLY A 212 -6.45 -40.45 -33.37
N PRO A 213 -5.20 -40.79 -33.76
CA PRO A 213 -4.13 -40.87 -32.78
C PRO A 213 -4.08 -39.54 -31.99
N ALA A 214 -3.82 -39.60 -30.68
CA ALA A 214 -3.65 -38.40 -29.87
C ALA A 214 -2.68 -37.44 -30.61
N PRO A 215 -3.01 -36.14 -30.75
CA PRO A 215 -2.11 -35.19 -31.34
C PRO A 215 -0.76 -35.25 -30.61
N THR A 216 0.33 -35.14 -31.36
CA THR A 216 1.66 -35.03 -30.75
C THR A 216 1.90 -33.60 -30.31
N PRO A 217 2.63 -33.35 -29.21
CA PRO A 217 3.04 -32.00 -28.84
C PRO A 217 3.71 -31.29 -30.02
N GLY A 218 3.36 -30.02 -30.24
CA GLY A 218 3.99 -29.16 -31.25
C GLY A 218 5.43 -28.81 -30.87
N ASP A 219 6.11 -28.05 -31.72
CA ASP A 219 7.49 -27.59 -31.46
C ASP A 219 7.53 -26.32 -30.58
N VAL A 220 6.50 -25.47 -30.65
CA VAL A 220 6.37 -24.24 -29.85
C VAL A 220 6.11 -24.59 -28.38
N ARG A 221 6.81 -23.93 -27.47
CA ARG A 221 6.64 -24.02 -26.01
C ARG A 221 6.13 -22.69 -25.44
N ILE A 222 5.72 -22.69 -24.17
CA ILE A 222 5.14 -21.48 -23.56
C ILE A 222 6.19 -20.37 -23.45
N HIS A 223 7.46 -20.67 -23.17
CA HIS A 223 8.54 -19.67 -23.22
C HIS A 223 8.79 -19.07 -24.61
N ASP A 224 8.46 -19.78 -25.70
CA ASP A 224 8.53 -19.21 -27.06
C ASP A 224 7.37 -18.23 -27.31
N ILE A 225 6.23 -18.46 -26.68
CA ILE A 225 5.04 -17.60 -26.74
C ILE A 225 5.28 -16.34 -25.90
N GLN A 226 5.73 -16.49 -24.66
CA GLN A 226 6.02 -15.35 -23.78
C GLN A 226 7.23 -14.56 -24.31
N GLY A 227 8.36 -15.23 -24.56
CA GLY A 227 9.58 -14.58 -25.01
C GLY A 227 10.25 -13.74 -23.90
N ALA A 228 11.35 -13.06 -24.25
CA ALA A 228 12.12 -12.21 -23.33
C ALA A 228 11.82 -10.71 -23.51
N SER A 229 10.62 -10.39 -23.98
CA SER A 229 10.14 -9.04 -24.27
C SER A 229 8.69 -8.93 -23.79
N TRP A 230 8.26 -7.74 -23.39
CA TRP A 230 6.92 -7.44 -22.84
C TRP A 230 5.76 -7.66 -23.82
N VAL A 231 6.09 -7.82 -25.11
CA VAL A 231 5.13 -8.10 -26.18
C VAL A 231 5.60 -9.39 -26.80
N SER A 232 4.70 -10.36 -26.87
CA SER A 232 4.99 -11.69 -27.38
C SER A 232 5.64 -11.63 -28.78
N PRO A 233 6.76 -12.35 -29.03
CA PRO A 233 7.32 -12.48 -30.39
C PRO A 233 6.38 -13.21 -31.36
N LEU A 234 5.35 -13.89 -30.84
CA LEU A 234 4.35 -14.65 -31.60
C LEU A 234 2.98 -13.95 -31.64
N ASN A 235 2.85 -12.71 -31.18
CA ASN A 235 1.58 -11.97 -31.19
C ASN A 235 0.91 -11.97 -32.57
N GLY A 236 -0.37 -12.37 -32.59
CA GLY A 236 -1.19 -12.53 -33.78
C GLY A 236 -0.92 -13.80 -34.61
N GLN A 237 -0.02 -14.68 -34.18
CA GLN A 237 0.29 -15.94 -34.85
C GLN A 237 -0.52 -17.10 -34.24
N ASN A 238 -0.92 -18.05 -35.10
CA ASN A 238 -1.54 -19.28 -34.66
C ASN A 238 -0.45 -20.29 -34.26
N VAL A 239 -0.58 -20.87 -33.06
CA VAL A 239 0.29 -21.93 -32.52
C VAL A 239 -0.48 -23.24 -32.45
N GLU A 240 0.18 -24.37 -32.68
CA GLU A 240 -0.46 -25.69 -32.75
C GLU A 240 0.05 -26.63 -31.65
N ASN A 241 -0.89 -27.29 -30.97
CA ASN A 241 -0.64 -28.36 -30.00
C ASN A 241 0.41 -28.00 -28.93
N VAL A 242 0.36 -26.77 -28.40
CA VAL A 242 1.24 -26.29 -27.33
C VAL A 242 0.97 -27.10 -26.06
N PRO A 243 1.98 -27.79 -25.51
CA PRO A 243 1.81 -28.60 -24.31
C PRO A 243 1.77 -27.74 -23.05
N GLY A 244 0.91 -28.11 -22.10
CA GLY A 244 0.88 -27.50 -20.77
C GLY A 244 0.08 -28.30 -19.74
N ILE A 245 0.33 -28.06 -18.46
CA ILE A 245 -0.50 -28.55 -17.35
C ILE A 245 -1.43 -27.43 -16.90
N VAL A 246 -2.73 -27.70 -16.78
CA VAL A 246 -3.70 -26.74 -16.25
C VAL A 246 -3.42 -26.48 -14.76
N THR A 247 -3.09 -25.24 -14.41
CA THR A 247 -2.68 -24.84 -13.04
C THR A 247 -3.76 -24.11 -12.27
N GLY A 248 -4.72 -23.47 -12.95
CA GLY A 248 -5.83 -22.74 -12.36
C GLY A 248 -6.98 -22.57 -13.35
N LEU A 249 -8.19 -22.29 -12.84
CA LEU A 249 -9.38 -22.03 -13.64
C LEU A 249 -9.98 -20.69 -13.22
N ARG A 250 -10.44 -19.89 -14.19
CA ARG A 250 -11.24 -18.69 -13.98
C ARG A 250 -12.64 -18.93 -14.53
N THR A 251 -13.59 -19.21 -13.65
CA THR A 251 -14.97 -19.62 -14.01
C THR A 251 -16.02 -18.51 -13.87
N SER A 252 -15.67 -17.42 -13.20
CA SER A 252 -16.47 -16.22 -12.97
C SER A 252 -15.96 -15.04 -13.80
N GLY A 253 -16.69 -13.92 -13.81
CA GLY A 253 -16.33 -12.74 -14.58
C GLY A 253 -16.56 -12.86 -16.09
N SER A 254 -16.20 -11.82 -16.82
CA SER A 254 -16.25 -11.77 -18.30
C SER A 254 -15.04 -12.45 -18.95
N SER A 255 -13.87 -12.43 -18.29
CA SER A 255 -12.66 -13.10 -18.76
C SER A 255 -12.59 -14.55 -18.26
N LYS A 256 -13.37 -15.47 -18.86
CA LYS A 256 -13.36 -16.89 -18.45
C LYS A 256 -12.31 -17.68 -19.22
N GLY A 257 -11.57 -18.54 -18.51
CA GLY A 257 -10.44 -19.26 -19.07
C GLY A 257 -9.68 -20.09 -18.03
N TYR A 258 -8.48 -20.49 -18.37
CA TYR A 258 -7.63 -21.30 -17.50
C TYR A 258 -6.14 -21.05 -17.78
N TRP A 259 -5.30 -21.19 -16.77
CA TRP A 259 -3.85 -21.09 -16.93
C TRP A 259 -3.27 -22.46 -17.25
N ILE A 260 -2.31 -22.48 -18.16
CA ILE A 260 -1.44 -23.65 -18.40
C ILE A 260 0.01 -23.27 -18.14
N GLN A 261 0.78 -24.21 -17.61
CA GLN A 261 2.22 -24.03 -17.41
C GLN A 261 3.01 -25.22 -17.96
N ASP A 262 4.16 -24.94 -18.59
CA ASP A 262 4.98 -25.93 -19.27
C ASP A 262 5.59 -26.90 -18.23
N PRO A 263 5.39 -28.23 -18.36
CA PRO A 263 6.01 -29.20 -17.46
C PRO A 263 7.53 -29.36 -17.71
N THR A 264 8.06 -28.78 -18.77
CA THR A 264 9.47 -28.85 -19.20
C THR A 264 10.03 -27.44 -19.41
N PRO A 265 10.19 -26.66 -18.33
CA PRO A 265 10.62 -25.26 -18.41
C PRO A 265 12.07 -25.15 -18.93
N ASP A 266 12.38 -24.00 -19.53
CA ASP A 266 13.74 -23.63 -19.89
C ASP A 266 14.53 -23.12 -18.67
N SER A 267 15.71 -22.51 -18.90
CA SER A 267 16.55 -21.95 -17.84
C SER A 267 16.72 -20.44 -17.92
N ASN A 268 15.93 -19.75 -18.73
CA ASN A 268 16.02 -18.32 -18.93
C ASN A 268 15.08 -17.59 -17.96
N PRO A 269 15.61 -16.84 -16.98
CA PRO A 269 14.77 -16.17 -16.00
C PRO A 269 13.92 -15.04 -16.60
N ALA A 270 14.14 -14.64 -17.85
CA ALA A 270 13.38 -13.57 -18.51
C ALA A 270 12.19 -14.09 -19.35
N THR A 271 11.93 -15.39 -19.38
CA THR A 271 10.81 -16.01 -20.11
C THR A 271 9.89 -16.72 -19.12
N SER A 272 8.59 -16.42 -19.19
CA SER A 272 7.59 -17.14 -18.42
C SER A 272 7.29 -18.51 -19.06
N GLU A 273 6.94 -19.47 -18.21
CA GLU A 273 6.50 -20.82 -18.58
C GLU A 273 4.99 -21.00 -18.43
N GLY A 274 4.28 -19.96 -18.01
CA GLY A 274 2.83 -19.91 -17.86
C GLY A 274 2.17 -19.03 -18.91
N VAL A 275 0.92 -19.33 -19.27
CA VAL A 275 0.11 -18.49 -20.15
C VAL A 275 -1.38 -18.71 -19.87
N PHE A 276 -2.19 -17.66 -20.01
CA PHE A 276 -3.64 -17.75 -19.88
C PHE A 276 -4.30 -18.20 -21.19
N VAL A 277 -5.28 -19.10 -21.09
CA VAL A 277 -6.09 -19.58 -22.21
C VAL A 277 -7.50 -19.01 -22.08
N TYR A 278 -7.81 -18.00 -22.89
CA TYR A 278 -9.09 -17.32 -22.89
C TYR A 278 -10.14 -18.12 -23.68
N THR A 279 -11.29 -18.38 -23.06
CA THR A 279 -12.34 -19.23 -23.65
C THR A 279 -13.71 -18.54 -23.75
N SER A 280 -13.87 -17.35 -23.14
CA SER A 280 -15.13 -16.59 -22.99
C SER A 280 -16.29 -17.34 -22.29
N THR A 281 -16.14 -18.64 -22.04
CA THR A 281 -17.13 -19.55 -21.48
C THR A 281 -16.50 -20.35 -20.34
N THR A 282 -17.30 -21.07 -19.56
CA THR A 282 -16.74 -21.88 -18.47
C THR A 282 -15.85 -22.99 -19.05
N PRO A 283 -14.56 -23.08 -18.66
CA PRO A 283 -13.66 -24.11 -19.17
C PRO A 283 -14.16 -25.53 -18.88
N THR A 284 -13.92 -26.45 -19.81
CA THR A 284 -14.28 -27.88 -19.68
C THR A 284 -13.13 -28.74 -19.13
N VAL A 285 -11.92 -28.17 -19.04
CA VAL A 285 -10.71 -28.79 -18.48
C VAL A 285 -10.67 -28.68 -16.95
N LYS A 286 -9.79 -29.46 -16.31
CA LYS A 286 -9.60 -29.47 -14.84
C LYS A 286 -8.16 -29.18 -14.48
N VAL A 287 -7.94 -28.58 -13.30
CA VAL A 287 -6.60 -28.45 -12.70
C VAL A 287 -5.91 -29.84 -12.65
N GLY A 288 -4.67 -29.90 -13.11
CA GLY A 288 -3.90 -31.14 -13.26
C GLY A 288 -4.13 -31.90 -14.57
N ASP A 289 -4.98 -31.42 -15.47
CA ASP A 289 -5.04 -31.95 -16.84
C ASP A 289 -3.78 -31.54 -17.62
N SER A 290 -3.20 -32.48 -18.36
CA SER A 290 -2.20 -32.22 -19.38
C SER A 290 -2.92 -31.99 -20.70
N VAL A 291 -2.72 -30.83 -21.30
CA VAL A 291 -3.42 -30.42 -22.52
C VAL A 291 -2.45 -30.11 -23.65
N LEU A 292 -2.94 -30.27 -24.88
CA LEU A 292 -2.37 -29.69 -26.08
C LEU A 292 -3.32 -28.62 -26.58
N VAL A 293 -2.86 -27.37 -26.65
CA VAL A 293 -3.67 -26.21 -27.04
C VAL A 293 -3.24 -25.70 -28.40
N THR A 294 -4.21 -25.56 -29.31
CA THR A 294 -4.05 -24.84 -30.58
C THR A 294 -4.87 -23.56 -30.48
N ALA A 295 -4.24 -22.40 -30.68
CA ALA A 295 -4.85 -21.10 -30.44
C ALA A 295 -4.10 -19.97 -31.18
N THR A 296 -4.68 -18.78 -31.20
CA THR A 296 -3.97 -17.56 -31.64
C THR A 296 -3.34 -16.88 -30.42
N VAL A 297 -2.05 -16.56 -30.50
CA VAL A 297 -1.35 -15.79 -29.47
C VAL A 297 -1.77 -14.33 -29.57
N LYS A 298 -2.06 -13.71 -28.42
CA LYS A 298 -2.54 -12.33 -28.34
C LYS A 298 -1.88 -11.61 -27.17
N ASP A 299 -1.28 -10.44 -27.43
CA ASP A 299 -1.06 -9.44 -26.39
C ASP A 299 -2.34 -8.62 -26.23
N TYR A 300 -3.06 -8.87 -25.14
CA TYR A 300 -4.30 -8.19 -24.80
C TYR A 300 -4.00 -6.96 -23.92
N TYR A 301 -4.56 -5.81 -24.29
CA TYR A 301 -4.50 -4.61 -23.46
C TYR A 301 -5.86 -4.42 -22.78
N PRO A 302 -5.93 -4.32 -21.44
CA PRO A 302 -7.12 -3.85 -20.77
C PRO A 302 -7.39 -2.40 -21.18
N LEU A 303 -8.49 -2.17 -21.89
CA LEU A 303 -8.88 -0.84 -22.39
C LEU A 303 -10.10 -0.32 -21.61
N ALA A 304 -9.96 0.84 -20.97
CA ALA A 304 -11.10 1.55 -20.46
C ALA A 304 -11.96 2.11 -21.61
N SER A 305 -13.21 2.45 -21.32
CA SER A 305 -14.13 3.01 -22.33
C SER A 305 -13.57 4.29 -22.94
N GLY A 306 -13.29 4.25 -24.25
CA GLY A 306 -12.73 5.38 -25.00
C GLY A 306 -11.22 5.29 -25.23
N ASP A 307 -10.53 4.36 -24.56
CA ASP A 307 -9.12 4.09 -24.80
C ASP A 307 -8.91 3.25 -26.07
N THR A 308 -7.70 3.37 -26.59
CA THR A 308 -7.16 2.54 -27.66
C THR A 308 -5.82 1.97 -27.21
N THR A 309 -5.34 0.91 -27.87
CA THR A 309 -3.97 0.39 -27.64
C THR A 309 -2.90 1.48 -27.81
N ALA A 310 -3.16 2.53 -28.59
CA ALA A 310 -2.22 3.65 -28.76
C ALA A 310 -2.25 4.68 -27.62
N THR A 311 -3.33 4.73 -26.84
CA THR A 311 -3.55 5.75 -25.80
C THR A 311 -3.53 5.19 -24.38
N THR A 312 -3.78 3.88 -24.20
CA THR A 312 -3.75 3.24 -22.88
C THR A 312 -2.36 3.31 -22.24
N SER A 313 -2.32 3.43 -20.91
CA SER A 313 -1.10 3.31 -20.11
C SER A 313 -0.91 1.93 -19.52
N ASN A 314 -1.88 1.02 -19.67
CA ASN A 314 -1.77 -0.35 -19.17
C ASN A 314 -0.72 -1.16 -19.94
N LEU A 315 -0.17 -2.16 -19.26
CA LEU A 315 0.65 -3.22 -19.86
C LEU A 315 -0.24 -4.19 -20.66
N SER A 316 0.35 -4.87 -21.63
CA SER A 316 -0.26 -6.05 -22.25
C SER A 316 -0.19 -7.26 -21.33
N VAL A 317 -1.08 -8.22 -21.57
CA VAL A 317 -1.03 -9.58 -21.03
C VAL A 317 -0.95 -10.54 -22.20
N THR A 318 -0.06 -11.52 -22.16
CA THR A 318 -0.02 -12.56 -23.19
C THR A 318 -1.07 -13.64 -22.92
N GLU A 319 -1.98 -13.84 -23.87
CA GLU A 319 -3.02 -14.86 -23.79
C GLU A 319 -3.18 -15.67 -25.09
N LEU A 320 -3.87 -16.81 -24.97
CA LEU A 320 -4.27 -17.66 -26.09
C LEU A 320 -5.78 -17.53 -26.34
N GLU A 321 -6.15 -16.92 -27.47
CA GLU A 321 -7.54 -16.74 -27.90
C GLU A 321 -7.98 -17.80 -28.93
N ASP A 322 -9.31 -17.97 -29.07
CA ASP A 322 -9.95 -18.98 -29.92
C ASP A 322 -9.39 -20.42 -29.75
N PRO A 323 -9.24 -20.93 -28.52
CA PRO A 323 -8.50 -22.16 -28.28
C PRO A 323 -9.28 -23.42 -28.64
N THR A 324 -8.56 -24.40 -29.18
CA THR A 324 -8.96 -25.82 -29.21
C THR A 324 -8.02 -26.61 -28.31
N ALA A 325 -8.56 -27.26 -27.28
CA ALA A 325 -7.79 -28.01 -26.29
C ALA A 325 -8.06 -29.53 -26.38
N TYR A 326 -6.98 -30.32 -26.38
CA TYR A 326 -7.03 -31.77 -26.26
C TYR A 326 -6.44 -32.22 -24.93
N VAL A 327 -7.23 -32.90 -24.08
CA VAL A 327 -6.75 -33.47 -22.80
C VAL A 327 -6.01 -34.78 -23.07
N VAL A 328 -4.70 -34.78 -22.82
CA VAL A 328 -3.81 -35.95 -22.98
C VAL A 328 -3.93 -36.90 -21.79
N SER A 329 -3.98 -36.34 -20.57
CA SER A 329 -4.11 -37.09 -19.31
C SER A 329 -4.66 -36.18 -18.21
N SER A 330 -5.18 -36.77 -17.14
CA SER A 330 -5.76 -36.05 -15.99
C SER A 330 -5.09 -36.44 -14.68
N GLY A 331 -5.13 -35.55 -13.69
CA GLY A 331 -4.62 -35.79 -12.33
C GLY A 331 -3.08 -35.78 -12.24
N ASN A 332 -2.42 -35.07 -13.13
CA ASN A 332 -0.97 -34.88 -13.12
C ASN A 332 -0.58 -33.96 -11.95
N ALA A 333 0.67 -34.09 -11.48
CA ALA A 333 1.22 -33.15 -10.52
C ALA A 333 1.37 -31.78 -11.17
N LEU A 334 1.03 -30.71 -10.43
CA LEU A 334 1.25 -29.35 -10.88
C LEU A 334 2.75 -29.02 -10.85
N PRO A 335 3.24 -28.15 -11.75
CA PRO A 335 4.54 -27.51 -11.60
C PRO A 335 4.69 -26.90 -10.19
N ALA A 336 5.88 -27.05 -9.61
CA ALA A 336 6.17 -26.46 -8.31
C ALA A 336 6.07 -24.93 -8.41
N PRO A 337 5.45 -24.24 -7.43
CA PRO A 337 5.33 -22.80 -7.47
C PRO A 337 6.71 -22.14 -7.30
N VAL A 338 6.89 -20.99 -7.93
CA VAL A 338 8.04 -20.11 -7.64
C VAL A 338 7.79 -19.42 -6.29
N VAL A 339 8.63 -19.73 -5.30
CA VAL A 339 8.51 -19.13 -3.97
C VAL A 339 9.06 -17.70 -3.98
N ILE A 340 8.22 -16.73 -3.67
CA ILE A 340 8.57 -15.32 -3.57
C ILE A 340 8.82 -14.98 -2.11
N GLY A 341 10.10 -14.80 -1.75
CA GLY A 341 10.50 -14.34 -0.42
C GLY A 341 10.93 -12.87 -0.40
N PRO A 342 11.33 -12.35 0.78
CA PRO A 342 11.68 -10.93 0.97
C PRO A 342 12.77 -10.37 0.05
N SER A 343 13.65 -11.23 -0.46
CA SER A 343 14.73 -10.87 -1.37
C SER A 343 14.49 -11.24 -2.83
N SER A 344 13.37 -11.89 -3.16
CA SER A 344 13.10 -12.37 -4.52
C SER A 344 12.83 -11.21 -5.49
N VAL A 345 11.96 -10.28 -5.09
CA VAL A 345 11.61 -9.09 -5.89
C VAL A 345 12.69 -8.01 -5.72
N PRO A 346 13.16 -7.33 -6.78
CA PRO A 346 14.10 -6.21 -6.67
C PRO A 346 13.59 -5.07 -5.77
N ALA A 347 14.51 -4.27 -5.22
CA ALA A 347 14.13 -3.13 -4.37
C ALA A 347 13.49 -1.98 -5.16
N THR A 348 13.87 -1.81 -6.43
CA THR A 348 13.29 -0.83 -7.35
C THR A 348 11.95 -1.33 -7.88
N TYR A 349 10.88 -0.54 -7.75
CA TYR A 349 9.56 -0.92 -8.30
C TYR A 349 9.55 -0.91 -9.83
N ALA A 350 9.91 0.22 -10.43
CA ALA A 350 9.98 0.43 -11.86
C ALA A 350 11.26 1.20 -12.25
N PRO A 351 11.84 0.98 -13.44
CA PRO A 351 13.00 1.74 -13.91
C PRO A 351 12.61 3.18 -14.30
N ASP A 352 13.49 4.15 -14.07
CA ASP A 352 13.32 5.49 -14.64
C ASP A 352 13.63 5.47 -16.14
N LEU A 353 12.59 5.57 -16.97
CA LEU A 353 12.68 5.67 -18.43
C LEU A 353 12.28 7.05 -18.95
N SER A 354 12.23 8.06 -18.08
CA SER A 354 11.85 9.44 -18.43
C SER A 354 10.52 9.55 -19.20
N GLY A 355 9.53 8.73 -18.80
CA GLY A 355 8.19 8.66 -19.39
C GLY A 355 8.09 7.79 -20.64
N ALA A 356 9.16 7.10 -21.05
CA ALA A 356 9.12 6.14 -22.15
C ALA A 356 8.45 4.81 -21.72
N SER A 357 7.97 4.05 -22.71
CA SER A 357 7.37 2.73 -22.46
C SER A 357 8.43 1.69 -22.07
N ILE A 358 8.19 0.95 -20.99
CA ILE A 358 9.00 -0.19 -20.54
C ILE A 358 8.98 -1.35 -21.55
N GLU A 359 7.90 -1.47 -22.34
CA GLU A 359 7.76 -2.45 -23.42
C GLU A 359 8.83 -2.28 -24.52
N SER A 360 9.47 -1.11 -24.59
CA SER A 360 10.59 -0.85 -25.51
C SER A 360 11.94 -1.42 -25.03
N THR A 361 11.96 -2.05 -23.85
CA THR A 361 13.16 -2.61 -23.22
C THR A 361 13.03 -4.13 -23.08
N PRO A 362 14.13 -4.90 -23.03
CA PRO A 362 14.05 -6.32 -22.71
C PRO A 362 13.62 -6.53 -21.26
N ILE A 363 12.91 -7.63 -21.00
CA ILE A 363 12.59 -8.06 -19.62
C ILE A 363 13.90 -8.38 -18.90
N THR A 364 14.15 -7.70 -17.79
CA THR A 364 15.35 -7.89 -16.96
C THR A 364 14.92 -8.11 -15.51
N PRO A 365 14.64 -9.35 -15.07
CA PRO A 365 14.01 -9.64 -13.78
C PRO A 365 14.75 -9.08 -12.55
N THR A 366 16.05 -8.84 -12.67
CA THR A 366 16.88 -8.26 -11.60
C THR A 366 16.84 -6.73 -11.54
N ARG A 367 16.21 -6.05 -12.51
CA ARG A 367 16.18 -4.59 -12.65
C ARG A 367 15.10 -3.94 -11.79
N SER A 368 13.88 -4.48 -11.82
CA SER A 368 12.72 -3.88 -11.18
C SER A 368 11.66 -4.93 -10.79
N ALA A 369 10.71 -4.55 -9.95
CA ALA A 369 9.57 -5.39 -9.58
C ALA A 369 8.68 -5.68 -10.80
N LEU A 370 8.42 -4.68 -11.65
CA LEU A 370 7.66 -4.88 -12.89
C LEU A 370 8.32 -5.94 -13.78
N ASP A 371 9.64 -5.86 -14.01
CA ASP A 371 10.36 -6.87 -14.81
C ASP A 371 10.30 -8.28 -14.19
N TYR A 372 10.30 -8.36 -12.86
CA TYR A 372 10.29 -9.62 -12.15
C TYR A 372 8.93 -10.32 -12.29
N TYR A 373 7.84 -9.60 -12.07
CA TYR A 373 6.50 -10.18 -12.22
C TYR A 373 6.14 -10.46 -13.67
N GLU A 374 6.57 -9.63 -14.61
CA GLU A 374 6.44 -9.92 -16.05
C GLU A 374 7.07 -11.26 -16.42
N SER A 375 8.27 -11.55 -15.92
CA SER A 375 8.94 -12.84 -16.17
C SER A 375 8.22 -14.05 -15.58
N LEU A 376 7.21 -13.82 -14.74
CA LEU A 376 6.39 -14.84 -14.10
C LEU A 376 4.93 -14.81 -14.58
N GLU A 377 4.59 -14.02 -15.61
CA GLU A 377 3.21 -13.89 -16.11
C GLU A 377 2.58 -15.26 -16.38
N GLY A 378 1.45 -15.58 -15.75
CA GLY A 378 0.76 -16.85 -15.86
C GLY A 378 1.40 -18.03 -15.09
N MET A 379 2.59 -17.87 -14.52
CA MET A 379 3.25 -18.92 -13.73
C MET A 379 2.67 -19.01 -12.33
N ARG A 380 2.62 -20.23 -11.80
CA ARG A 380 2.25 -20.49 -10.41
C ARG A 380 3.34 -19.98 -9.45
N VAL A 381 2.97 -19.11 -8.52
CA VAL A 381 3.85 -18.55 -7.49
C VAL A 381 3.30 -18.85 -6.09
N GLU A 382 4.15 -18.75 -5.08
CA GLU A 382 3.82 -18.94 -3.66
C GLU A 382 4.41 -17.80 -2.83
N VAL A 383 3.58 -17.22 -1.96
CA VAL A 383 3.99 -16.27 -0.91
C VAL A 383 3.54 -16.82 0.44
N ASP A 384 4.46 -16.88 1.40
CA ASP A 384 4.21 -17.39 2.74
C ASP A 384 4.04 -16.27 3.76
N ASP A 385 3.11 -16.46 4.70
CA ASP A 385 2.92 -15.58 5.87
C ASP A 385 2.83 -14.09 5.50
N ALA A 386 2.12 -13.80 4.41
CA ALA A 386 2.08 -12.49 3.77
C ALA A 386 1.19 -11.53 4.57
N ARG A 387 1.76 -10.38 4.98
CA ARG A 387 1.01 -9.32 5.67
C ARG A 387 0.19 -8.52 4.67
N VAL A 388 -1.06 -8.28 5.01
CA VAL A 388 -2.02 -7.42 4.28
C VAL A 388 -1.60 -5.96 4.48
N VAL A 389 -1.42 -5.24 3.38
CA VAL A 389 -0.99 -3.84 3.36
C VAL A 389 -2.02 -2.90 2.74
N GLY A 390 -3.01 -3.44 2.01
CA GLY A 390 -4.25 -2.76 1.64
C GLY A 390 -5.44 -3.68 1.92
N PRO A 391 -6.54 -3.18 2.51
CA PRO A 391 -7.65 -4.01 2.96
C PRO A 391 -8.41 -4.64 1.79
N SER A 392 -9.24 -5.65 2.09
CA SER A 392 -10.15 -6.21 1.10
C SER A 392 -11.16 -5.16 0.64
N ASP A 393 -11.33 -5.08 -0.67
CA ASP A 393 -12.37 -4.27 -1.30
C ASP A 393 -13.67 -5.08 -1.50
N GLN A 394 -14.68 -4.54 -2.19
CA GLN A 394 -15.94 -5.25 -2.43
C GLN A 394 -15.86 -6.40 -3.44
N TYR A 395 -14.78 -6.46 -4.24
CA TYR A 395 -14.54 -7.49 -5.25
C TYR A 395 -13.66 -8.64 -4.72
N GLY A 396 -13.16 -8.54 -3.48
CA GLY A 396 -12.28 -9.55 -2.87
C GLY A 396 -10.81 -9.36 -3.23
N GLU A 397 -10.45 -8.18 -3.74
CA GLU A 397 -9.10 -7.73 -4.01
C GLU A 397 -8.47 -7.19 -2.72
N GLN A 398 -7.24 -7.58 -2.43
CA GLN A 398 -6.45 -7.03 -1.34
C GLN A 398 -4.97 -7.04 -1.71
N TYR A 399 -4.20 -6.20 -1.04
CA TYR A 399 -2.76 -6.14 -1.25
C TYR A 399 -2.00 -6.77 -0.10
N VAL A 400 -0.97 -7.54 -0.43
CA VAL A 400 0.00 -8.07 0.52
C VAL A 400 1.40 -7.54 0.23
N THR A 401 2.29 -7.66 1.20
CA THR A 401 3.73 -7.41 0.99
C THR A 401 4.55 -8.69 1.04
N THR A 402 5.40 -8.85 0.04
CA THR A 402 6.48 -9.83 -0.01
C THR A 402 7.70 -9.36 0.79
N LYS A 403 7.77 -8.07 1.16
CA LYS A 403 8.89 -7.41 1.87
C LYS A 403 8.41 -6.86 3.23
N PRO A 404 8.34 -7.69 4.29
CA PRO A 404 7.67 -7.32 5.54
C PRO A 404 8.24 -6.08 6.24
N THR A 405 9.52 -5.74 6.04
CA THR A 405 10.16 -4.59 6.69
C THR A 405 10.28 -3.35 5.80
N GLN A 406 9.81 -3.39 4.55
CA GLN A 406 9.91 -2.25 3.64
C GLN A 406 8.82 -1.22 3.98
N LEU A 407 9.24 -0.02 4.39
CA LEU A 407 8.36 1.16 4.54
C LEU A 407 7.10 0.91 5.38
N GLU A 408 7.21 0.08 6.42
CA GLU A 408 6.08 -0.31 7.26
C GLU A 408 5.46 0.88 7.99
N SER A 409 4.14 1.03 7.89
CA SER A 409 3.39 2.00 8.68
C SER A 409 3.26 1.54 10.13
N ALA A 410 2.98 2.46 11.05
CA ALA A 410 2.79 2.14 12.48
C ALA A 410 1.66 1.13 12.75
N ARG A 411 0.84 0.81 11.75
CA ARG A 411 -0.35 -0.03 11.85
C ARG A 411 -0.36 -1.21 10.86
N GLY A 412 0.78 -1.47 10.21
CA GLY A 412 1.01 -2.66 9.38
C GLY A 412 0.88 -2.46 7.87
N GLY A 413 0.56 -1.24 7.42
CA GLY A 413 0.51 -0.85 6.01
C GLY A 413 1.89 -0.60 5.42
N THR A 414 1.94 -0.03 4.20
CA THR A 414 3.20 0.32 3.52
C THR A 414 3.14 1.73 2.95
N LEU A 415 4.09 2.58 3.31
CA LEU A 415 4.01 4.03 3.05
C LEU A 415 4.54 4.44 1.68
N LEU A 416 3.92 5.47 1.10
CA LEU A 416 4.54 6.27 0.05
C LEU A 416 5.41 7.38 0.65
N THR A 417 6.71 7.39 0.36
CA THR A 417 7.65 8.36 0.96
C THR A 417 8.10 9.49 0.04
N ALA A 418 7.89 9.34 -1.26
CA ALA A 418 8.23 10.34 -2.27
C ALA A 418 7.48 10.05 -3.59
N GLU A 419 7.48 11.02 -4.49
CA GLU A 419 7.03 10.82 -5.87
C GLU A 419 7.80 9.66 -6.51
N ASN A 420 7.09 8.78 -7.22
CA ASN A 420 7.66 7.62 -7.91
C ASN A 420 8.41 6.63 -7.01
N ALA A 421 8.09 6.59 -5.72
CA ALA A 421 8.68 5.67 -4.74
C ALA A 421 7.73 4.53 -4.34
N THR A 422 7.02 3.96 -5.32
CA THR A 422 6.11 2.82 -5.11
C THR A 422 6.83 1.68 -4.38
N PRO A 423 6.27 1.12 -3.30
CA PRO A 423 6.87 -0.01 -2.60
C PRO A 423 6.94 -1.27 -3.48
N SER A 424 8.15 -1.82 -3.64
CA SER A 424 8.40 -3.00 -4.49
C SER A 424 7.89 -4.32 -3.95
N GLY A 425 7.61 -4.40 -2.65
CA GLY A 425 7.08 -5.62 -2.04
C GLY A 425 5.62 -5.92 -2.36
N ARG A 426 4.89 -4.97 -2.93
CA ARG A 426 3.45 -5.08 -3.16
C ARG A 426 3.08 -6.20 -4.14
N LEU A 427 2.01 -6.92 -3.83
CA LEU A 427 1.36 -7.89 -4.71
C LEU A 427 -0.14 -7.90 -4.41
N GLU A 428 -0.99 -7.76 -5.43
CA GLU A 428 -2.43 -7.95 -5.28
C GLU A 428 -2.73 -9.44 -5.15
N VAL A 429 -3.69 -9.81 -4.32
CA VAL A 429 -4.15 -11.19 -4.12
C VAL A 429 -5.65 -11.21 -4.25
N VAL A 430 -6.17 -12.08 -5.11
CA VAL A 430 -7.60 -12.31 -5.30
C VAL A 430 -7.87 -13.79 -5.16
N GLU A 431 -8.91 -14.20 -4.41
CA GLU A 431 -9.25 -15.62 -4.34
C GLU A 431 -9.86 -16.08 -5.67
N ALA A 432 -9.33 -17.17 -6.26
CA ALA A 432 -9.80 -17.65 -7.56
C ALA A 432 -11.29 -18.10 -7.56
N SER A 433 -11.88 -18.34 -6.39
CA SER A 433 -13.30 -18.63 -6.20
C SER A 433 -14.19 -17.39 -6.35
N GLY A 434 -13.63 -16.19 -6.18
CA GLY A 434 -14.35 -14.93 -6.03
C GLY A 434 -14.85 -14.67 -4.59
N ASP A 435 -14.44 -15.48 -3.62
CA ASP A 435 -14.74 -15.24 -2.21
C ASP A 435 -13.93 -14.04 -1.68
N ASN A 436 -14.56 -13.23 -0.83
CA ASN A 436 -13.94 -12.08 -0.20
C ASN A 436 -13.50 -12.44 1.24
N PRO A 437 -12.19 -12.39 1.56
CA PRO A 437 -11.70 -12.74 2.89
C PRO A 437 -11.95 -11.65 3.95
N GLU A 438 -12.35 -10.43 3.54
CA GLU A 438 -12.70 -9.30 4.42
C GLU A 438 -11.55 -8.95 5.40
N VAL A 439 -10.32 -8.88 4.88
CA VAL A 439 -9.11 -8.63 5.69
C VAL A 439 -8.80 -7.14 5.79
N SER A 440 -8.28 -6.72 6.94
CA SER A 440 -7.84 -5.34 7.18
C SER A 440 -6.31 -5.25 7.15
N VAL A 441 -5.78 -4.04 7.00
CA VAL A 441 -4.33 -3.79 7.06
C VAL A 441 -3.73 -4.37 8.34
N GLY A 442 -2.57 -5.01 8.20
CA GLY A 442 -1.85 -5.68 9.28
C GLY A 442 -2.26 -7.13 9.53
N ASP A 443 -3.44 -7.58 9.06
CA ASP A 443 -3.79 -9.00 9.07
C ASP A 443 -2.77 -9.82 8.24
N VAL A 444 -2.69 -11.12 8.49
CA VAL A 444 -1.70 -11.99 7.82
C VAL A 444 -2.38 -13.21 7.21
N PHE A 445 -2.10 -13.48 5.94
CA PHE A 445 -2.38 -14.78 5.34
C PHE A 445 -1.29 -15.77 5.76
N THR A 446 -1.58 -16.58 6.79
CA THR A 446 -0.62 -17.53 7.35
C THR A 446 -0.49 -18.80 6.52
N GLY A 447 0.74 -19.28 6.36
CA GLY A 447 1.07 -20.37 5.43
C GLY A 447 1.07 -19.92 3.96
N ALA A 448 1.02 -20.89 3.06
CA ALA A 448 1.18 -20.67 1.63
C ALA A 448 -0.08 -20.07 0.98
N THR A 449 0.11 -18.93 0.31
CA THR A 449 -0.84 -18.37 -0.66
C THR A 449 -0.30 -18.62 -2.06
N VAL A 450 -1.06 -19.33 -2.90
CA VAL A 450 -0.54 -19.95 -4.13
C VAL A 450 -1.50 -19.80 -5.30
N GLY A 451 -1.00 -19.32 -6.42
CA GLY A 451 -1.80 -19.07 -7.62
C GLY A 451 -0.95 -18.63 -8.82
N PRO A 452 -1.50 -18.63 -10.04
CA PRO A 452 -0.87 -17.98 -11.18
C PRO A 452 -0.76 -16.46 -10.96
N ILE A 453 0.32 -15.86 -11.47
CA ILE A 453 0.40 -14.41 -11.67
C ILE A 453 -0.46 -14.02 -12.87
N ASP A 454 -1.24 -12.96 -12.72
CA ASP A 454 -1.99 -12.30 -13.80
C ASP A 454 -1.84 -10.77 -13.65
N TRP A 455 -2.60 -10.03 -14.44
CA TRP A 455 -2.62 -8.58 -14.43
C TRP A 455 -4.05 -8.05 -14.24
N SER A 456 -4.21 -7.10 -13.33
CA SER A 456 -5.50 -6.45 -13.09
C SER A 456 -5.85 -5.49 -14.23
N GLN A 457 -7.11 -5.48 -14.65
CA GLN A 457 -7.61 -4.52 -15.64
C GLN A 457 -7.51 -3.06 -15.16
N TYR A 458 -7.36 -2.84 -13.85
CA TYR A 458 -7.16 -1.54 -13.23
C TYR A 458 -5.68 -1.19 -13.00
N GLY A 459 -4.77 -2.13 -13.29
CA GLY A 459 -3.31 -1.98 -13.17
C GLY A 459 -2.74 -2.80 -12.03
N GLY A 460 -1.52 -3.31 -12.23
CA GLY A 460 -0.79 -4.08 -11.23
C GLY A 460 -0.85 -5.59 -11.47
N TYR A 461 0.15 -6.31 -10.95
CA TYR A 461 0.18 -7.76 -10.98
C TYR A 461 -0.63 -8.34 -9.82
N THR A 462 -1.37 -9.40 -10.13
CA THR A 462 -2.29 -10.08 -9.23
C THR A 462 -1.89 -11.54 -9.09
N LEU A 463 -2.05 -12.10 -7.90
CA LEU A 463 -2.00 -13.54 -7.65
C LEU A 463 -3.44 -14.06 -7.54
N ASP A 464 -3.91 -14.79 -8.55
CA ASP A 464 -5.20 -15.48 -8.53
C ASP A 464 -5.09 -16.72 -7.62
N ALA A 465 -5.35 -16.55 -6.33
CA ALA A 465 -5.10 -17.56 -5.29
C ALA A 465 -6.00 -18.79 -5.47
N THR A 466 -5.42 -19.85 -6.04
CA THR A 466 -5.97 -21.21 -6.03
C THR A 466 -5.89 -21.88 -4.64
N THR A 467 -5.04 -21.34 -3.78
CA THR A 467 -4.94 -21.67 -2.36
C THR A 467 -4.65 -20.37 -1.63
N LEU A 468 -5.53 -19.97 -0.70
CA LEU A 468 -5.35 -18.79 0.12
C LEU A 468 -4.83 -19.21 1.51
N GLY A 469 -3.84 -18.48 2.02
CA GLY A 469 -3.35 -18.67 3.39
C GLY A 469 -4.46 -18.43 4.43
N ALA A 470 -4.32 -19.02 5.62
CA ALA A 470 -5.33 -18.84 6.66
C ALA A 470 -5.22 -17.43 7.27
N VAL A 471 -6.33 -16.70 7.31
CA VAL A 471 -6.36 -15.34 7.90
C VAL A 471 -6.05 -15.39 9.40
N LYS A 472 -5.03 -14.63 9.81
CA LYS A 472 -4.72 -14.30 11.20
C LYS A 472 -4.89 -12.80 11.40
N SER A 473 -5.90 -12.42 12.18
CA SER A 473 -6.14 -11.00 12.43
C SER A 473 -5.06 -10.36 13.31
N ALA A 474 -4.69 -9.13 12.98
CA ALA A 474 -3.86 -8.24 13.80
C ALA A 474 -4.65 -7.55 14.92
N GLY A 475 -5.99 -7.65 14.91
CA GLY A 475 -6.84 -7.00 15.92
C GLY A 475 -6.86 -5.48 15.78
N LEU A 476 -6.79 -4.97 14.54
CA LEU A 476 -6.81 -3.55 14.24
C LEU A 476 -8.08 -2.89 14.81
N THR A 477 -7.91 -1.75 15.48
CA THR A 477 -9.04 -0.99 16.05
C THR A 477 -9.05 0.44 15.57
N ALA A 478 -10.23 0.96 15.28
CA ALA A 478 -10.43 2.37 14.94
C ALA A 478 -9.96 3.28 16.09
N SER A 479 -9.24 4.34 15.73
CA SER A 479 -8.70 5.33 16.66
C SER A 479 -9.75 6.36 17.09
N VAL A 480 -9.47 7.04 18.19
CA VAL A 480 -10.37 8.05 18.78
C VAL A 480 -9.57 9.31 19.12
N ALA A 481 -10.08 10.46 18.68
CA ALA A 481 -9.51 11.77 18.92
C ALA A 481 -9.53 12.12 20.41
N THR A 482 -8.51 12.86 20.84
CA THR A 482 -8.54 13.51 22.14
C THR A 482 -9.60 14.61 22.12
N LYS A 483 -10.51 14.58 23.09
CA LYS A 483 -11.57 15.59 23.22
C LYS A 483 -10.98 16.97 23.48
N ALA A 484 -11.43 17.97 22.73
CA ALA A 484 -11.03 19.36 22.93
C ALA A 484 -11.44 19.88 24.32
N GLN A 485 -10.53 20.62 24.96
CA GLN A 485 -10.83 21.33 26.20
C GLN A 485 -11.72 22.55 25.95
N SER A 486 -12.31 23.08 27.02
CA SER A 486 -13.27 24.20 26.91
C SER A 486 -12.67 25.50 26.36
N ASP A 487 -11.35 25.67 26.42
CA ASP A 487 -10.59 26.82 25.91
C ASP A 487 -9.83 26.54 24.61
N GLN A 488 -9.88 25.31 24.11
CA GLN A 488 -9.41 24.92 22.78
C GLN A 488 -10.57 24.99 21.78
N LEU A 489 -10.27 25.23 20.51
CA LEU A 489 -11.19 25.09 19.39
C LEU A 489 -10.77 23.87 18.57
N SER A 490 -11.70 22.94 18.30
CA SER A 490 -11.46 21.80 17.42
C SER A 490 -11.96 22.05 16.01
N VAL A 491 -11.10 21.86 15.01
CA VAL A 491 -11.42 21.94 13.58
C VAL A 491 -11.03 20.62 12.94
N ALA A 492 -11.96 19.97 12.24
CA ALA A 492 -11.76 18.67 11.62
C ALA A 492 -12.12 18.72 10.12
N THR A 493 -11.62 17.75 9.35
CA THR A 493 -11.95 17.51 7.93
C THR A 493 -12.36 16.06 7.74
N TYR A 494 -13.34 15.80 6.88
CA TYR A 494 -13.83 14.44 6.63
C TYR A 494 -14.52 14.32 5.26
N ASN A 495 -13.82 13.69 4.31
CA ASN A 495 -14.40 13.21 3.07
C ASN A 495 -15.38 12.04 3.35
N VAL A 496 -16.65 12.20 2.96
CA VAL A 496 -17.73 11.24 3.22
C VAL A 496 -18.13 10.39 2.01
N GLU A 497 -17.33 10.42 0.95
CA GLU A 497 -17.43 9.57 -0.24
C GLU A 497 -18.81 9.62 -0.94
N ASN A 498 -19.01 10.59 -1.84
CA ASN A 498 -20.21 10.76 -2.66
C ASN A 498 -21.54 10.69 -1.90
N LEU A 499 -21.61 11.23 -0.66
CA LEU A 499 -22.77 11.10 0.21
C LEU A 499 -24.01 11.77 -0.41
N ALA A 500 -25.07 10.99 -0.63
CA ALA A 500 -26.33 11.43 -1.24
C ALA A 500 -27.56 10.98 -0.43
N PRO A 501 -28.76 11.56 -0.66
CA PRO A 501 -29.95 11.14 0.06
C PRO A 501 -30.39 9.71 -0.26
N SER A 502 -29.95 9.13 -1.38
CA SER A 502 -30.21 7.75 -1.77
C SER A 502 -29.43 6.72 -0.95
N ASP A 503 -28.36 7.14 -0.27
CA ASP A 503 -27.53 6.23 0.53
C ASP A 503 -28.32 5.57 1.66
N PRO A 504 -27.96 4.33 2.04
CA PRO A 504 -28.64 3.62 3.10
C PRO A 504 -28.46 4.34 4.44
N ALA A 505 -29.49 4.27 5.30
CA ALA A 505 -29.46 4.87 6.63
C ALA A 505 -28.28 4.38 7.50
N SER A 506 -27.75 3.18 7.22
CA SER A 506 -26.54 2.65 7.85
C SER A 506 -25.29 3.47 7.54
N LYS A 507 -25.10 3.99 6.32
CA LYS A 507 -23.97 4.86 5.96
C LYS A 507 -24.01 6.16 6.77
N PHE A 508 -25.16 6.84 6.79
CA PHE A 508 -25.37 8.03 7.63
C PHE A 508 -25.12 7.77 9.12
N ALA A 509 -25.58 6.63 9.65
CA ALA A 509 -25.36 6.26 11.05
C ALA A 509 -23.87 5.97 11.35
N ALA A 510 -23.15 5.35 10.43
CA ALA A 510 -21.74 5.05 10.56
C ALA A 510 -20.88 6.33 10.49
N LEU A 511 -21.13 7.22 9.53
CA LEU A 511 -20.51 8.55 9.45
C LEU A 511 -20.80 9.37 10.71
N ALA A 512 -22.05 9.37 11.20
CA ALA A 512 -22.43 10.03 12.44
C ALA A 512 -21.67 9.47 13.66
N LYS A 513 -21.47 8.15 13.74
CA LYS A 513 -20.64 7.53 14.78
C LYS A 513 -19.19 7.98 14.66
N GLY A 514 -18.64 8.04 13.45
CA GLY A 514 -17.30 8.58 13.18
C GLY A 514 -17.14 10.01 13.69
N VAL A 515 -18.11 10.89 13.40
CA VAL A 515 -18.10 12.28 13.89
C VAL A 515 -18.23 12.38 15.41
N VAL A 516 -19.16 11.63 16.01
CA VAL A 516 -19.47 11.77 17.44
C VAL A 516 -18.45 11.07 18.33
N THR A 517 -18.10 9.84 17.99
CA THR A 517 -17.25 8.97 18.80
C THR A 517 -15.79 9.15 18.42
N ASN A 518 -15.43 8.91 17.16
CA ASN A 518 -14.04 8.86 16.72
C ASN A 518 -13.43 10.26 16.63
N LEU A 519 -14.12 11.26 16.06
CA LEU A 519 -13.66 12.66 16.04
C LEU A 519 -14.00 13.44 17.32
N ALA A 520 -14.64 12.79 18.29
CA ALA A 520 -15.05 13.39 19.56
C ALA A 520 -15.92 14.68 19.43
N SER A 521 -16.77 14.76 18.40
CA SER A 521 -17.69 15.88 18.13
C SER A 521 -16.98 17.24 17.99
N PRO A 522 -16.24 17.47 16.89
CA PRO A 522 -15.46 18.70 16.69
C PRO A 522 -16.32 19.97 16.70
N ASP A 523 -15.74 21.12 17.02
CA ASP A 523 -16.48 22.39 17.05
C ASP A 523 -16.82 22.89 15.64
N ILE A 524 -15.92 22.67 14.68
CA ILE A 524 -16.08 22.94 13.24
C ILE A 524 -15.61 21.69 12.48
N LEU A 525 -16.38 21.27 11.48
CA LEU A 525 -16.08 20.16 10.58
C LEU A 525 -16.23 20.65 9.14
N THR A 526 -15.16 20.56 8.36
CA THR A 526 -15.20 20.58 6.89
C THR A 526 -15.60 19.19 6.40
N VAL A 527 -16.63 19.12 5.56
CA VAL A 527 -17.15 17.89 4.98
C VAL A 527 -17.07 18.00 3.47
N GLU A 528 -16.30 17.13 2.85
CA GLU A 528 -16.09 17.00 1.41
C GLU A 528 -17.05 15.96 0.83
N GLU A 529 -17.12 15.81 -0.49
CA GLU A 529 -17.88 14.70 -1.11
C GLU A 529 -19.39 14.67 -0.78
N VAL A 530 -20.01 15.81 -0.44
CA VAL A 530 -21.46 15.92 -0.24
C VAL A 530 -22.14 16.13 -1.59
N GLN A 531 -23.13 15.29 -1.93
CA GLN A 531 -23.95 15.38 -3.15
C GLN A 531 -25.23 16.23 -2.97
N ASP A 532 -25.84 16.64 -4.09
CA ASP A 532 -27.09 17.37 -4.09
C ASP A 532 -28.26 16.48 -3.68
N ASP A 533 -29.45 17.05 -3.62
CA ASP A 533 -30.66 16.39 -3.14
C ASP A 533 -31.15 15.23 -4.02
N THR A 534 -30.53 15.03 -5.19
CA THR A 534 -30.84 13.96 -6.15
C THR A 534 -29.67 12.99 -6.39
N GLY A 535 -28.52 13.23 -5.76
CA GLY A 535 -27.33 12.41 -5.92
C GLY A 535 -26.81 12.43 -7.36
N ALA A 536 -26.30 11.32 -7.88
CA ALA A 536 -25.79 11.19 -9.25
C ALA A 536 -26.80 11.43 -10.40
N THR A 537 -28.05 11.80 -10.10
CA THR A 537 -29.07 12.06 -11.13
C THR A 537 -28.88 13.45 -11.73
N ASP A 538 -28.48 13.54 -12.99
CA ASP A 538 -28.33 14.82 -13.70
C ASP A 538 -29.70 15.39 -14.14
N ASP A 539 -30.38 16.10 -13.23
CA ASP A 539 -31.69 16.74 -13.47
C ASP A 539 -31.70 18.28 -13.30
N GLY A 540 -30.52 18.87 -13.08
CA GLY A 540 -30.34 20.31 -12.86
C GLY A 540 -30.47 20.77 -11.39
N THR A 541 -30.71 19.85 -10.45
CA THR A 541 -30.70 20.13 -9.01
C THR A 541 -29.28 20.40 -8.54
N VAL A 542 -29.06 21.50 -7.80
CA VAL A 542 -27.75 21.83 -7.19
C VAL A 542 -27.79 21.94 -5.67
N ALA A 543 -29.00 22.05 -5.10
CA ALA A 543 -29.20 22.19 -3.67
C ALA A 543 -28.92 20.88 -2.93
N ALA A 544 -28.27 20.95 -1.76
CA ALA A 544 -27.88 19.78 -0.96
C ALA A 544 -28.54 19.75 0.45
N GLY A 545 -29.63 20.49 0.64
CA GLY A 545 -30.27 20.64 1.94
C GLY A 545 -30.75 19.31 2.54
N THR A 546 -31.31 18.42 1.73
CA THR A 546 -31.77 17.10 2.15
C THR A 546 -30.61 16.20 2.58
N THR A 547 -29.51 16.20 1.82
CA THR A 547 -28.30 15.43 2.17
C THR A 547 -27.72 15.87 3.51
N ILE A 548 -27.58 17.18 3.68
CA ILE A 548 -27.02 17.80 4.91
C ILE A 548 -27.94 17.57 6.11
N ASP A 549 -29.26 17.70 5.93
CA ASP A 549 -30.25 17.47 7.00
C ASP A 549 -30.21 16.00 7.47
N LYS A 550 -30.07 15.04 6.55
CA LYS A 550 -29.92 13.62 6.93
C LYS A 550 -28.65 13.37 7.75
N LEU A 551 -27.51 13.91 7.33
CA LEU A 551 -26.25 13.75 8.06
C LEU A 551 -26.30 14.39 9.45
N THR A 552 -26.78 15.63 9.55
CA THR A 552 -26.87 16.33 10.83
C THR A 552 -27.90 15.71 11.77
N ALA A 553 -29.01 15.18 11.26
CA ALA A 553 -29.98 14.41 12.03
C ALA A 553 -29.37 13.10 12.56
N ALA A 554 -28.59 12.39 11.75
CA ALA A 554 -27.88 11.17 12.17
C ALA A 554 -26.85 11.47 13.27
N ILE A 555 -26.08 12.57 13.13
CA ILE A 555 -25.13 13.03 14.17
C ILE A 555 -25.85 13.33 15.48
N ALA A 556 -26.98 14.05 15.43
CA ALA A 556 -27.77 14.32 16.62
C ALA A 556 -28.32 13.03 17.26
N ALA A 557 -28.77 12.08 16.44
CA ALA A 557 -29.27 10.78 16.89
C ALA A 557 -28.16 9.91 17.54
N ALA A 558 -26.92 10.02 17.06
CA ALA A 558 -25.75 9.38 17.65
C ALA A 558 -25.29 10.03 18.98
N GLY A 559 -25.93 11.12 19.42
CA GLY A 559 -25.61 11.83 20.66
C GLY A 559 -24.68 13.03 20.49
N GLY A 560 -24.40 13.43 19.25
CA GLY A 560 -23.60 14.59 18.90
C GLY A 560 -24.33 15.93 19.10
N PRO A 561 -23.65 17.06 18.84
CA PRO A 561 -24.28 18.37 18.83
C PRO A 561 -25.26 18.51 17.67
N THR A 562 -26.26 19.37 17.83
CA THR A 562 -27.07 19.86 16.70
C THR A 562 -26.23 20.85 15.91
N TYR A 563 -25.50 20.35 14.91
CA TYR A 563 -24.68 21.16 14.03
C TYR A 563 -25.55 22.12 13.20
N SER A 564 -25.04 23.34 13.01
CA SER A 564 -25.51 24.25 11.97
C SER A 564 -24.61 24.08 10.74
N SER A 565 -25.13 24.36 9.54
CA SER A 565 -24.40 24.20 8.29
C SER A 565 -24.19 25.50 7.52
N ARG A 566 -23.11 25.60 6.74
CA ARG A 566 -22.92 26.61 5.68
C ARG A 566 -22.30 25.96 4.46
N GLU A 567 -22.85 26.25 3.30
CA GLU A 567 -22.35 25.81 1.99
C GLU A 567 -22.70 26.86 0.92
N ILE A 568 -22.25 26.62 -0.31
CA ILE A 568 -22.61 27.43 -1.49
C ILE A 568 -22.92 26.46 -2.63
N ASP A 569 -24.16 26.48 -3.12
CA ASP A 569 -24.60 25.73 -4.30
C ASP A 569 -23.61 25.92 -5.47
N PRO A 570 -23.11 24.83 -6.07
CA PRO A 570 -22.37 24.89 -7.32
C PRO A 570 -23.17 25.44 -8.50
N VAL A 571 -22.46 25.75 -9.58
CA VAL A 571 -23.10 25.88 -10.89
C VAL A 571 -23.25 24.47 -11.45
N ASN A 572 -24.44 24.13 -11.98
CA ASN A 572 -24.75 22.79 -12.48
C ASN A 572 -23.64 22.25 -13.40
N ASP A 573 -23.11 21.08 -13.09
CA ASP A 573 -22.04 20.36 -13.81
C ASP A 573 -20.73 21.13 -14.02
N ALA A 574 -20.52 22.23 -13.30
CA ALA A 574 -19.32 23.06 -13.44
C ALA A 574 -18.29 22.83 -12.34
N ASP A 575 -18.71 22.26 -11.20
CA ASP A 575 -17.83 21.81 -10.12
C ASP A 575 -17.66 20.29 -10.33
N GLY A 576 -16.41 19.80 -10.41
CA GLY A 576 -16.14 18.39 -10.74
C GLY A 576 -16.61 17.40 -9.68
N GLY A 577 -16.24 16.12 -9.86
CA GLY A 577 -16.73 15.01 -9.03
C GLY A 577 -17.65 14.11 -9.84
N GLN A 578 -18.48 13.30 -9.17
CA GLN A 578 -19.46 12.44 -9.86
C GLN A 578 -20.40 13.29 -10.74
N PRO A 579 -20.52 12.98 -12.05
CA PRO A 579 -21.44 13.67 -12.94
C PRO A 579 -22.88 13.72 -12.40
N GLY A 580 -23.56 14.86 -12.56
CA GLY A 580 -24.91 15.09 -12.04
C GLY A 580 -25.01 15.37 -10.54
N GLY A 581 -24.03 14.95 -9.73
CA GLY A 581 -24.10 15.06 -8.26
C GLY A 581 -23.69 16.43 -7.67
N ASN A 582 -23.16 17.33 -8.50
CA ASN A 582 -22.78 18.71 -8.14
C ASN A 582 -21.94 18.85 -6.86
N ILE A 583 -20.96 17.98 -6.62
CA ILE A 583 -20.25 17.81 -5.34
C ILE A 583 -19.72 19.11 -4.73
N ARG A 584 -19.81 19.26 -3.40
CA ARG A 584 -19.37 20.47 -2.67
C ARG A 584 -18.71 20.18 -1.33
N VAL A 585 -18.07 21.22 -0.79
CA VAL A 585 -17.60 21.28 0.60
C VAL A 585 -18.66 21.96 1.47
N VAL A 586 -18.89 21.43 2.68
CA VAL A 586 -19.86 21.94 3.66
C VAL A 586 -19.14 22.20 4.99
N PHE A 587 -19.44 23.33 5.64
CA PHE A 587 -19.10 23.51 7.05
C PHE A 587 -20.24 23.02 7.94
N LEU A 588 -19.98 22.10 8.85
CA LEU A 588 -20.83 21.78 10.00
C LEU A 588 -20.19 22.37 11.27
N TYR A 589 -20.94 23.10 12.10
CA TYR A 589 -20.37 23.77 13.27
C TYR A 589 -21.30 23.84 14.47
N ASN A 590 -20.72 23.68 15.66
CA ASN A 590 -21.45 23.66 16.92
C ASN A 590 -21.73 25.11 17.36
N ALA A 591 -22.93 25.60 17.06
CA ALA A 591 -23.35 26.97 17.38
C ALA A 591 -23.34 27.31 18.88
N LYS A 592 -23.19 26.33 19.78
CA LYS A 592 -22.99 26.59 21.22
C LYS A 592 -21.55 26.95 21.58
N ARG A 593 -20.61 26.71 20.67
CA ARG A 593 -19.15 26.84 20.88
C ARG A 593 -18.56 27.95 20.03
N VAL A 594 -19.01 28.07 18.79
CA VAL A 594 -18.56 29.08 17.83
C VAL A 594 -19.73 29.85 17.24
N THR A 595 -19.48 31.09 16.85
CA THR A 595 -20.37 31.87 15.98
C THR A 595 -19.82 31.86 14.57
N PHE A 596 -20.66 31.63 13.57
CA PHE A 596 -20.34 31.85 12.17
C PHE A 596 -20.72 33.28 11.79
N ASP A 597 -19.78 34.05 11.22
CA ASP A 597 -20.01 35.44 10.86
C ASP A 597 -20.50 35.52 9.40
N ASP A 598 -21.82 35.52 9.20
CA ASP A 598 -22.44 35.68 7.88
C ASP A 598 -22.22 37.10 7.33
N ARG A 599 -21.59 37.21 6.15
CA ARG A 599 -21.25 38.48 5.50
C ARG A 599 -21.68 38.52 4.05
N GLY A 600 -21.97 39.73 3.56
CA GLY A 600 -22.44 39.97 2.20
C GLY A 600 -23.98 40.00 2.09
N SER A 601 -24.49 40.48 0.96
CA SER A 601 -25.93 40.43 0.69
C SER A 601 -26.38 38.97 0.53
N ALA A 602 -27.57 38.65 1.05
CA ALA A 602 -28.22 37.37 0.77
C ALA A 602 -28.59 37.21 -0.72
N SER A 603 -28.68 38.32 -1.47
CA SER A 603 -28.98 38.31 -2.91
C SER A 603 -27.75 38.13 -3.81
N THR A 604 -26.54 38.03 -3.24
CA THR A 604 -25.32 37.82 -4.03
C THR A 604 -25.26 36.37 -4.52
N ASN A 605 -25.05 36.16 -5.83
CA ASN A 605 -24.74 34.85 -6.36
C ASN A 605 -23.32 34.44 -5.91
N ARG A 606 -23.22 33.61 -4.87
CA ARG A 606 -21.95 33.20 -4.27
C ARG A 606 -21.23 32.12 -5.07
N SER A 607 -21.92 31.41 -5.96
CA SER A 607 -21.33 30.37 -6.82
C SER A 607 -20.32 30.95 -7.81
N THR A 608 -20.52 32.21 -8.23
CA THR A 608 -19.67 32.90 -9.23
C THR A 608 -19.02 34.19 -8.72
N THR A 609 -19.35 34.66 -7.52
CA THR A 609 -18.75 35.88 -6.94
C THR A 609 -17.65 35.53 -5.94
N ALA A 610 -16.42 36.00 -6.20
CA ALA A 610 -15.29 35.82 -5.29
C ALA A 610 -15.50 36.55 -3.95
N THR A 611 -15.09 35.93 -2.85
CA THR A 611 -14.82 36.64 -1.60
C THR A 611 -13.45 37.33 -1.67
N ALA A 612 -13.29 38.43 -0.94
CA ALA A 612 -12.05 39.19 -0.87
C ALA A 612 -11.73 39.58 0.57
N VAL A 613 -10.44 39.71 0.86
CA VAL A 613 -9.95 40.18 2.16
C VAL A 613 -10.02 41.70 2.21
N THR A 614 -10.70 42.21 3.23
CA THR A 614 -10.82 43.64 3.57
C THR A 614 -10.23 43.91 4.94
N LYS A 615 -9.92 45.18 5.21
CA LYS A 615 -9.38 45.62 6.49
C LYS A 615 -10.40 46.48 7.23
N VAL A 616 -10.94 45.95 8.32
CA VAL A 616 -11.90 46.66 9.18
C VAL A 616 -11.29 46.80 10.57
N HIS A 617 -11.15 48.03 11.05
CA HIS A 617 -10.54 48.34 12.36
C HIS A 617 -9.17 47.67 12.63
N GLY A 618 -8.38 47.43 11.57
CA GLY A 618 -7.07 46.81 11.71
C GLY A 618 -7.08 45.27 11.67
N SER A 619 -8.25 44.64 11.66
CA SER A 619 -8.41 43.19 11.53
C SER A 619 -8.84 42.80 10.10
N PRO A 620 -8.46 41.60 9.62
CA PRO A 620 -8.99 41.07 8.38
C PRO A 620 -10.48 40.71 8.51
N ASP A 621 -11.24 41.05 7.49
CA ASP A 621 -12.65 40.71 7.28
C ASP A 621 -12.84 40.22 5.84
N LEU A 622 -13.79 39.33 5.58
CA LEU A 622 -14.19 38.83 4.27
C LEU A 622 -15.34 39.67 3.71
N THR A 623 -15.36 39.89 2.40
CA THR A 623 -16.53 40.51 1.73
C THR A 623 -17.74 39.58 1.75
N LEU A 624 -17.52 38.28 1.60
CA LEU A 624 -18.52 37.22 1.66
C LEU A 624 -18.06 36.11 2.62
N SER A 625 -18.94 35.72 3.54
CA SER A 625 -18.78 34.58 4.46
C SER A 625 -20.16 33.92 4.60
N PRO A 626 -20.36 32.66 4.18
CA PRO A 626 -19.41 31.84 3.42
C PRO A 626 -19.03 32.46 2.06
N GLY A 627 -17.83 32.21 1.56
CA GLY A 627 -17.36 32.73 0.27
C GLY A 627 -16.55 31.71 -0.52
N ARG A 628 -16.27 31.99 -1.80
CA ARG A 628 -15.38 31.19 -2.66
C ARG A 628 -14.13 31.98 -3.07
N ILE A 629 -12.99 31.31 -3.18
CA ILE A 629 -11.72 31.91 -3.63
C ILE A 629 -11.71 31.90 -5.17
N ASP A 630 -11.83 33.07 -5.77
CA ASP A 630 -11.76 33.28 -7.23
C ASP A 630 -12.50 32.20 -8.06
N PRO A 631 -13.81 31.99 -7.86
CA PRO A 631 -14.55 30.84 -8.38
C PRO A 631 -14.66 30.77 -9.92
N THR A 632 -14.24 31.80 -10.64
CA THR A 632 -14.21 31.85 -12.12
C THR A 632 -12.83 31.56 -12.70
N ASN A 633 -11.82 31.30 -11.87
CA ASN A 633 -10.47 30.98 -12.32
C ASN A 633 -10.44 29.60 -13.01
N SER A 634 -9.63 29.47 -14.06
CA SER A 634 -9.48 28.20 -14.80
C SER A 634 -8.91 27.07 -13.95
N ALA A 635 -8.20 27.38 -12.86
CA ALA A 635 -7.74 26.39 -11.89
C ALA A 635 -8.88 25.56 -11.27
N TRP A 636 -10.12 26.06 -11.31
CA TRP A 636 -11.32 25.39 -10.80
C TRP A 636 -12.19 24.75 -11.88
N THR A 637 -11.67 24.60 -13.11
CA THR A 637 -12.38 23.91 -14.19
C THR A 637 -12.60 22.46 -13.79
N SER A 638 -13.84 21.97 -13.87
CA SER A 638 -14.19 20.58 -13.53
C SER A 638 -13.63 20.11 -12.18
N SER A 639 -13.57 21.01 -11.20
CA SER A 639 -13.08 20.73 -9.84
C SER A 639 -13.83 21.58 -8.81
N ARG A 640 -13.82 21.14 -7.55
CA ARG A 640 -14.58 21.77 -6.48
C ARG A 640 -13.89 23.09 -6.08
N LYS A 641 -14.69 24.11 -5.77
CA LYS A 641 -14.19 25.44 -5.38
C LYS A 641 -14.14 25.55 -3.85
N PRO A 642 -13.08 26.14 -3.26
CA PRO A 642 -12.95 26.22 -1.81
C PRO A 642 -14.08 27.00 -1.15
N LEU A 643 -14.54 26.52 0.02
CA LEU A 643 -15.48 27.22 0.89
C LEU A 643 -14.70 27.95 1.98
N VAL A 644 -14.90 29.26 2.10
CA VAL A 644 -14.22 30.11 3.09
C VAL A 644 -15.22 30.66 4.10
N GLY A 645 -14.94 30.54 5.39
CA GLY A 645 -15.80 31.03 6.47
C GLY A 645 -15.05 31.80 7.56
N GLU A 646 -15.71 32.82 8.11
CA GLU A 646 -15.30 33.47 9.35
C GLU A 646 -16.02 32.84 10.55
N PHE A 647 -15.24 32.40 11.52
CA PHE A 647 -15.73 31.93 12.80
C PHE A 647 -15.19 32.79 13.94
N THR A 648 -16.00 32.95 14.97
CA THR A 648 -15.59 33.57 16.23
C THR A 648 -15.68 32.56 17.37
N PHE A 649 -14.54 32.28 18.00
CA PHE A 649 -14.42 31.42 19.18
C PHE A 649 -13.91 32.24 20.37
N ARG A 650 -14.72 32.39 21.41
CA ARG A 650 -14.36 33.15 22.64
C ARG A 650 -13.80 34.56 22.34
N GLY A 651 -14.37 35.22 21.34
CA GLY A 651 -13.96 36.56 20.90
C GLY A 651 -12.69 36.59 20.03
N ARG A 652 -12.12 35.43 19.66
CA ARG A 652 -11.02 35.31 18.70
C ARG A 652 -11.58 34.90 17.34
N LYS A 653 -11.17 35.60 16.29
CA LYS A 653 -11.53 35.27 14.91
C LYS A 653 -10.65 34.14 14.38
N VAL A 654 -11.25 33.21 13.65
CA VAL A 654 -10.60 32.14 12.90
C VAL A 654 -11.17 32.12 11.48
N PHE A 655 -10.29 32.05 10.49
CA PHE A 655 -10.68 31.79 9.11
C PHE A 655 -10.50 30.31 8.84
N VAL A 656 -11.54 29.66 8.33
CA VAL A 656 -11.48 28.26 7.88
C VAL A 656 -11.68 28.26 6.37
N ILE A 657 -10.78 27.58 5.67
CA ILE A 657 -10.82 27.36 4.22
C ILE A 657 -10.98 25.86 4.02
N GLY A 658 -12.18 25.40 3.67
CA GLY A 658 -12.48 24.03 3.29
C GLY A 658 -12.18 23.81 1.81
N ASN A 659 -11.42 22.77 1.48
CA ASN A 659 -10.94 22.50 0.12
C ASN A 659 -11.33 21.10 -0.31
N HIS A 660 -11.43 20.93 -1.62
CA HIS A 660 -11.50 19.65 -2.27
C HIS A 660 -10.89 19.83 -3.66
N PHE A 661 -9.60 19.54 -3.81
CA PHE A 661 -8.86 19.86 -5.04
C PHE A 661 -9.17 18.91 -6.19
N ASP A 662 -8.58 19.17 -7.35
CA ASP A 662 -8.70 18.29 -8.51
C ASP A 662 -8.17 16.89 -8.21
N ALA A 663 -8.99 15.87 -8.52
CA ALA A 663 -8.63 14.48 -8.29
C ALA A 663 -7.49 14.05 -9.20
N LYS A 664 -6.80 12.96 -8.86
CA LYS A 664 -5.75 12.35 -9.69
C LYS A 664 -6.29 11.61 -10.93
N LEU A 665 -7.56 11.82 -11.29
CA LEU A 665 -8.18 11.20 -12.46
C LEU A 665 -7.47 11.64 -13.75
N GLY A 666 -7.14 10.67 -14.61
CA GLY A 666 -6.41 10.89 -15.85
C GLY A 666 -4.88 10.91 -15.70
N ASP A 667 -4.35 10.81 -14.48
CA ASP A 667 -2.95 10.44 -14.28
C ASP A 667 -2.74 8.98 -14.71
N GLN A 668 -1.54 8.66 -15.17
CA GLN A 668 -1.17 7.28 -15.53
C GLN A 668 -0.89 6.47 -14.27
N ASN A 669 -1.22 5.18 -14.28
CA ASN A 669 -0.97 4.28 -13.16
C ASN A 669 0.54 4.01 -12.98
N ALA A 670 0.98 3.84 -11.73
CA ALA A 670 2.38 3.53 -11.41
C ALA A 670 2.83 2.18 -11.99
N ASP A 671 1.87 1.30 -12.24
CA ASP A 671 2.12 -0.06 -12.68
C ASP A 671 2.20 -0.14 -14.22
N GLY A 672 1.74 0.89 -14.91
CA GLY A 672 1.63 0.92 -16.36
C GLY A 672 2.94 0.91 -17.12
N ARG A 673 2.83 0.92 -18.44
CA ARG A 673 3.99 0.81 -19.33
C ARG A 673 4.85 2.06 -19.36
N PHE A 674 4.32 3.25 -19.06
CA PHE A 674 5.09 4.50 -19.15
C PHE A 674 5.76 4.81 -17.82
N GLN A 675 7.10 4.85 -17.80
CA GLN A 675 7.85 4.95 -16.54
C GLN A 675 8.81 6.15 -16.53
N TYR A 676 8.70 7.09 -15.60
CA TYR A 676 7.62 7.23 -14.61
C TYR A 676 6.29 7.70 -15.23
N PRO A 677 5.14 7.39 -14.61
CA PRO A 677 3.82 7.76 -15.10
C PRO A 677 3.64 9.28 -15.20
N ALA A 678 2.91 9.71 -16.23
CA ALA A 678 2.53 11.12 -16.37
C ALA A 678 1.42 11.50 -15.37
N GLN A 679 1.69 12.51 -14.54
CA GLN A 679 0.73 13.09 -13.59
C GLN A 679 0.12 14.39 -14.17
N SER A 680 -0.81 14.25 -15.10
CA SER A 680 -1.38 15.38 -15.84
C SER A 680 -2.19 16.34 -14.95
N SER A 681 -2.87 15.82 -13.94
CA SER A 681 -3.70 16.57 -12.98
C SER A 681 -2.89 17.44 -12.02
N ALA A 682 -1.62 17.09 -11.76
CA ALA A 682 -0.74 17.82 -10.82
C ALA A 682 -0.56 19.30 -11.20
N ALA A 683 -0.59 19.63 -12.50
CA ALA A 683 -0.48 21.01 -12.97
C ALA A 683 -1.68 21.89 -12.56
N GLN A 684 -2.87 21.30 -12.44
CA GLN A 684 -4.08 22.00 -11.99
C GLN A 684 -4.05 22.19 -10.47
N ARG A 685 -3.73 21.13 -9.70
CA ARG A 685 -3.55 21.24 -8.24
C ARG A 685 -2.51 22.29 -7.85
N GLN A 686 -1.43 22.41 -8.61
CA GLN A 686 -0.42 23.45 -8.42
C GLN A 686 -1.00 24.88 -8.51
N GLN A 687 -1.92 25.12 -9.45
CA GLN A 687 -2.60 26.41 -9.62
C GLN A 687 -3.61 26.66 -8.49
N GLN A 688 -4.36 25.63 -8.10
CA GLN A 688 -5.31 25.69 -6.97
C GLN A 688 -4.58 26.04 -5.66
N ALA A 689 -3.46 25.36 -5.38
CA ALA A 689 -2.58 25.64 -4.26
C ALA A 689 -2.09 27.09 -4.24
N THR A 690 -1.73 27.64 -5.40
CA THR A 690 -1.31 29.05 -5.53
C THR A 690 -2.42 30.02 -5.11
N LEU A 691 -3.66 29.77 -5.55
CA LEU A 691 -4.80 30.64 -5.22
C LEU A 691 -5.13 30.62 -3.72
N VAL A 692 -5.08 29.44 -3.08
CA VAL A 692 -5.33 29.30 -1.64
C VAL A 692 -4.19 29.92 -0.81
N HIS A 693 -2.94 29.72 -1.23
CA HIS A 693 -1.77 30.37 -0.63
C HIS A 693 -1.91 31.90 -0.67
N ASP A 694 -2.18 32.45 -1.85
CA ASP A 694 -2.24 33.90 -2.05
C ASP A 694 -3.40 34.54 -1.28
N PHE A 695 -4.53 33.86 -1.19
CA PHE A 695 -5.65 34.30 -0.36
C PHE A 695 -5.27 34.33 1.13
N THR A 696 -4.59 33.28 1.63
CA THR A 696 -4.08 33.23 3.00
C THR A 696 -3.05 34.34 3.26
N ALA A 697 -2.16 34.60 2.31
CA ALA A 697 -1.19 35.68 2.39
C ALA A 697 -1.86 37.07 2.45
N GLN A 698 -3.01 37.26 1.77
CA GLN A 698 -3.79 38.50 1.89
C GLN A 698 -4.35 38.70 3.30
N ILE A 699 -4.83 37.64 3.97
CA ILE A 699 -5.26 37.69 5.37
C ILE A 699 -4.08 38.10 6.26
N LEU A 700 -2.94 37.42 6.11
CA LEU A 700 -1.73 37.67 6.91
C LEU A 700 -1.10 39.06 6.67
N LYS A 701 -1.32 39.63 5.49
CA LYS A 701 -0.90 41.00 5.16
C LYS A 701 -1.67 42.04 5.98
N VAL A 702 -2.92 41.76 6.34
CA VAL A 702 -3.72 42.62 7.22
C VAL A 702 -3.35 42.38 8.68
N ASP A 703 -3.30 41.12 9.11
CA ASP A 703 -2.88 40.71 10.45
C ASP A 703 -1.94 39.48 10.39
N LYS A 704 -0.69 39.72 10.74
CA LYS A 704 0.41 38.73 10.72
C LYS A 704 0.18 37.55 11.68
N ASN A 705 -0.74 37.70 12.62
CA ASN A 705 -1.11 36.71 13.64
C ASN A 705 -2.54 36.19 13.45
N ALA A 706 -3.17 36.45 12.31
CA ALA A 706 -4.49 35.89 12.00
C ALA A 706 -4.42 34.35 12.05
N ALA A 707 -5.38 33.75 12.74
CA ALA A 707 -5.56 32.31 12.78
C ALA A 707 -6.30 31.85 11.52
N VAL A 708 -5.62 31.09 10.67
CA VAL A 708 -6.20 30.48 9.46
C VAL A 708 -5.98 28.97 9.54
N VAL A 709 -7.04 28.22 9.24
CA VAL A 709 -7.02 26.76 9.07
C VAL A 709 -7.42 26.47 7.63
N VAL A 710 -6.54 25.83 6.87
CA VAL A 710 -6.80 25.28 5.54
C VAL A 710 -6.98 23.79 5.74
N ALA A 711 -8.18 23.28 5.50
CA ALA A 711 -8.53 21.88 5.72
C ALA A 711 -9.21 21.33 4.48
N GLY A 712 -8.97 20.07 4.14
CA GLY A 712 -9.57 19.49 2.95
C GLY A 712 -8.85 18.25 2.43
N ASP A 713 -9.55 17.50 1.59
CA ASP A 713 -8.93 16.65 0.58
C ASP A 713 -8.22 17.54 -0.48
N LEU A 714 -6.89 17.56 -0.47
CA LEU A 714 -6.09 18.30 -1.44
C LEU A 714 -5.64 17.43 -2.63
N ASN A 715 -5.99 16.15 -2.63
CA ASN A 715 -5.67 15.17 -3.67
C ASN A 715 -4.18 15.14 -4.04
N ASP A 716 -3.30 15.41 -3.09
CA ASP A 716 -1.86 15.48 -3.36
C ASP A 716 -1.03 15.22 -2.12
N TYR A 717 0.23 14.86 -2.32
CA TYR A 717 1.11 14.40 -1.26
C TYR A 717 1.73 15.55 -0.46
N GLN A 718 2.06 15.30 0.81
CA GLN A 718 2.75 16.24 1.70
C GLN A 718 4.12 16.72 1.18
N PHE A 719 4.75 15.94 0.28
CA PHE A 719 6.00 16.28 -0.39
C PHE A 719 5.81 16.83 -1.82
N SER A 720 4.57 16.97 -2.30
CA SER A 720 4.29 17.39 -3.68
C SER A 720 4.67 18.85 -3.95
N PRO A 721 4.89 19.22 -5.22
CA PRO A 721 5.03 20.62 -5.64
C PRO A 721 3.84 21.51 -5.25
N ALA A 722 2.62 20.97 -5.26
CA ALA A 722 1.43 21.73 -4.87
C ALA A 722 1.48 22.12 -3.39
N LEU A 723 1.83 21.18 -2.50
CA LEU A 723 1.94 21.45 -1.06
C LEU A 723 3.13 22.35 -0.72
N ALA A 724 4.25 22.24 -1.44
CA ALA A 724 5.36 23.20 -1.30
C ALA A 724 4.91 24.63 -1.61
N THR A 725 4.16 24.83 -2.70
CA THR A 725 3.59 26.14 -3.04
C THR A 725 2.54 26.59 -2.03
N LEU A 726 1.66 25.71 -1.58
CA LEU A 726 0.61 26.05 -0.61
C LEU A 726 1.21 26.54 0.71
N THR A 727 2.27 25.89 1.19
CA THR A 727 2.97 26.28 2.43
C THR A 727 3.78 27.58 2.29
N GLY A 728 4.11 27.99 1.07
CA GLY A 728 5.05 29.07 0.77
C GLY A 728 6.51 28.66 0.98
N LYS A 729 6.78 27.35 1.05
CA LYS A 729 8.14 26.79 1.10
C LYS A 729 8.70 26.79 -0.34
N PRO A 730 9.80 27.49 -0.63
CA PRO A 730 10.43 27.35 -1.94
C PRO A 730 10.85 25.90 -2.14
N LEU A 731 10.51 25.29 -3.29
CA LEU A 731 11.06 23.99 -3.69
C LEU A 731 12.61 24.02 -3.66
N HIS A 732 13.20 25.21 -3.91
CA HIS A 732 14.61 25.53 -3.69
C HIS A 732 14.76 26.97 -3.16
N GLY A 733 15.38 27.19 -1.99
CA GLY A 733 15.72 28.55 -1.49
C GLY A 733 15.51 28.81 0.00
N THR A 734 15.59 30.08 0.41
CA THR A 734 15.51 30.55 1.82
C THR A 734 14.29 31.47 2.04
N GLY A 735 13.12 30.87 2.29
CA GLY A 735 11.89 31.57 2.67
C GLY A 735 11.21 30.85 3.84
N SER A 736 10.63 31.59 4.79
CA SER A 736 9.86 30.98 5.89
C SER A 736 8.43 30.68 5.41
N PRO A 737 7.91 29.45 5.61
CA PRO A 737 6.56 29.10 5.22
C PRO A 737 5.52 29.91 6.01
N ILE A 738 4.39 30.22 5.38
CA ILE A 738 3.27 30.94 6.01
C ILE A 738 2.23 29.99 6.62
N LEU A 739 2.19 28.76 6.13
CA LEU A 739 1.35 27.66 6.59
C LEU A 739 2.26 26.50 6.99
N THR A 740 1.90 25.81 8.08
CA THR A 740 2.50 24.54 8.49
C THR A 740 1.51 23.44 8.15
N ASP A 741 1.93 22.47 7.32
CA ASP A 741 1.16 21.27 7.05
C ASP A 741 1.29 20.30 8.23
N LEU A 742 0.19 20.06 8.95
CA LEU A 742 0.26 19.39 10.25
C LEU A 742 0.55 17.90 10.13
N ILE A 743 0.26 17.25 9.00
CA ILE A 743 0.60 15.84 8.82
C ILE A 743 2.12 15.62 8.87
N THR A 744 2.91 16.58 8.38
CA THR A 744 4.38 16.53 8.42
C THR A 744 4.96 16.67 9.84
N THR A 745 4.12 16.96 10.84
CA THR A 745 4.51 17.01 12.26
C THR A 745 4.38 15.66 12.98
N LEU A 746 3.73 14.68 12.34
CA LEU A 746 3.66 13.30 12.83
C LEU A 746 4.95 12.53 12.50
N PRO A 747 5.27 11.44 13.23
CA PRO A 747 6.26 10.46 12.81
C PRO A 747 6.01 9.99 11.38
N ALA A 748 7.06 9.75 10.59
CA ALA A 748 6.93 9.43 9.17
C ALA A 748 6.00 8.22 8.92
N ASN A 749 6.06 7.21 9.80
CA ASN A 749 5.22 6.02 9.75
C ASN A 749 3.75 6.21 10.16
N GLN A 750 3.34 7.44 10.42
CA GLN A 750 1.95 7.85 10.72
C GLN A 750 1.43 8.89 9.71
N GLN A 751 2.18 9.20 8.66
CA GLN A 751 1.79 10.20 7.66
C GLN A 751 1.01 9.54 6.53
N TYR A 752 -0.25 9.19 6.78
CA TYR A 752 -1.19 8.71 5.76
C TYR A 752 -2.62 9.01 6.21
N THR A 753 -3.51 9.20 5.23
CA THR A 753 -4.96 9.39 5.43
C THR A 753 -5.78 8.52 4.48
N TYR A 754 -5.11 7.82 3.57
CA TYR A 754 -5.67 7.07 2.46
C TYR A 754 -4.84 5.81 2.23
N ASP A 755 -5.45 4.73 1.77
CA ASP A 755 -4.75 3.53 1.30
C ASP A 755 -5.20 3.23 -0.11
N TYR A 756 -4.30 3.37 -1.07
CA TYR A 756 -4.57 3.20 -2.49
C TYR A 756 -3.68 2.11 -3.04
N ASP A 757 -4.28 1.10 -3.65
CA ASP A 757 -3.55 -0.03 -4.20
C ASP A 757 -2.52 -0.60 -3.22
N GLY A 758 -2.84 -0.75 -1.92
CA GLY A 758 -1.92 -1.27 -0.90
C GLY A 758 -0.79 -0.33 -0.49
N ILE A 759 -0.95 0.97 -0.78
CA ILE A 759 -0.01 2.03 -0.44
C ILE A 759 -0.71 3.04 0.45
N SER A 760 -0.23 3.17 1.68
CA SER A 760 -0.69 4.17 2.62
C SER A 760 -0.09 5.53 2.25
N GLU A 761 -0.95 6.46 1.84
CA GLU A 761 -0.58 7.77 1.30
C GLU A 761 -1.39 8.93 1.94
N VAL A 762 -0.96 10.16 1.66
CA VAL A 762 -1.61 11.38 2.16
C VAL A 762 -2.33 12.06 1.02
N LEU A 763 -3.64 12.29 1.17
CA LEU A 763 -4.42 13.16 0.27
C LEU A 763 -5.15 14.27 1.03
N ASP A 764 -5.50 14.02 2.28
CA ASP A 764 -6.20 14.98 3.13
C ASP A 764 -5.19 15.77 3.98
N HIS A 765 -5.42 17.06 4.16
CA HIS A 765 -4.54 17.91 4.95
C HIS A 765 -5.28 18.84 5.89
N ILE A 766 -4.62 19.19 7.00
CA ILE A 766 -4.91 20.38 7.79
C ILE A 766 -3.62 21.22 7.88
N LEU A 767 -3.63 22.39 7.27
CA LEU A 767 -2.56 23.38 7.35
C LEU A 767 -2.98 24.58 8.19
N VAL A 768 -2.06 25.13 8.97
CA VAL A 768 -2.35 26.25 9.88
C VAL A 768 -1.32 27.36 9.82
N THR A 769 -1.77 28.59 10.05
CA THR A 769 -0.85 29.72 10.30
C THR A 769 -0.39 29.70 11.75
N LYS A 770 0.75 30.34 12.05
CA LYS A 770 1.22 30.53 13.44
C LYS A 770 0.22 31.23 14.37
N GLY A 771 -0.80 31.90 13.82
CA GLY A 771 -1.84 32.60 14.58
C GLY A 771 -2.71 31.66 15.44
N VAL A 772 -2.70 30.36 15.14
CA VAL A 772 -3.47 29.35 15.89
C VAL A 772 -2.84 28.98 17.24
N GLY A 773 -1.59 29.39 17.49
CA GLY A 773 -0.82 29.02 18.68
C GLY A 773 -0.05 27.71 18.49
N THR A 774 -0.08 26.84 19.50
CA THR A 774 0.50 25.48 19.42
C THR A 774 -0.61 24.50 19.09
N PRO A 775 -0.74 24.07 17.82
CA PRO A 775 -1.75 23.10 17.43
C PRO A 775 -1.42 21.72 18.01
N ASP A 776 -2.46 20.94 18.27
CA ASP A 776 -2.36 19.52 18.58
C ASP A 776 -3.26 18.76 17.60
N TYR A 777 -2.66 17.86 16.82
CA TYR A 777 -3.17 17.32 15.58
C TYR A 777 -3.17 15.79 15.59
N GLN A 778 -4.19 15.19 15.00
CA GLN A 778 -4.35 13.74 14.90
C GLN A 778 -5.02 13.36 13.57
N VAL A 779 -4.50 12.32 12.92
CA VAL A 779 -5.25 11.52 11.95
C VAL A 779 -6.07 10.48 12.72
N ILE A 780 -7.33 10.31 12.35
CA ILE A 780 -8.23 9.38 13.01
C ILE A 780 -8.49 8.20 12.08
N HIS A 781 -7.63 7.18 12.18
CA HIS A 781 -7.77 5.92 11.45
C HIS A 781 -9.05 5.18 11.84
N LEU A 782 -10.05 5.19 10.96
CA LEU A 782 -11.32 4.47 11.13
C LEU A 782 -11.89 3.91 9.82
N ASN A 783 -11.24 4.21 8.69
CA ASN A 783 -11.72 3.96 7.34
C ASN A 783 -10.66 3.24 6.49
N SER A 784 -9.60 3.96 6.07
CA SER A 784 -8.67 3.54 5.00
C SER A 784 -8.07 2.15 5.19
N GLU A 785 -7.84 1.73 6.43
CA GLU A 785 -7.19 0.46 6.78
C GLU A 785 -8.12 -0.75 6.91
N PHE A 786 -9.45 -0.53 6.88
CA PHE A 786 -10.44 -1.55 7.23
C PHE A 786 -11.13 -2.09 5.98
N ALA A 787 -11.49 -3.38 5.95
CA ALA A 787 -12.29 -3.93 4.85
C ALA A 787 -13.70 -3.33 4.76
N ASN A 788 -14.29 -2.98 5.90
CA ASN A 788 -15.64 -2.45 5.99
C ASN A 788 -15.69 -0.92 6.00
N GLN A 789 -15.10 -0.32 4.97
CA GLN A 789 -15.00 1.13 4.81
C GLN A 789 -16.38 1.80 4.74
N VAL A 790 -16.49 2.97 5.38
CA VAL A 790 -17.67 3.86 5.27
C VAL A 790 -17.38 5.03 4.32
N SER A 791 -16.09 5.37 4.24
CA SER A 791 -15.39 6.25 3.32
C SER A 791 -14.02 5.61 3.13
N ASP A 792 -13.36 5.88 2.02
CA ASP A 792 -11.99 5.49 1.72
C ASP A 792 -10.95 6.41 2.39
N HIS A 793 -11.37 7.56 2.92
CA HIS A 793 -10.51 8.54 3.60
C HIS A 793 -10.63 8.50 5.13
N ASP A 794 -9.51 8.62 5.83
CA ASP A 794 -9.48 8.87 7.28
C ASP A 794 -9.63 10.37 7.61
N PRO A 795 -10.54 10.74 8.53
CA PRO A 795 -10.68 12.13 8.93
C PRO A 795 -9.53 12.60 9.83
N GLN A 796 -9.34 13.91 9.86
CA GLN A 796 -8.34 14.56 10.69
C GLN A 796 -8.97 15.57 11.64
N VAL A 797 -8.29 15.85 12.75
CA VAL A 797 -8.68 16.90 13.68
C VAL A 797 -7.48 17.65 14.25
N VAL A 798 -7.58 18.97 14.27
CA VAL A 798 -6.67 19.85 14.99
C VAL A 798 -7.40 20.55 16.14
N ARG A 799 -6.73 20.64 17.29
CA ARG A 799 -7.12 21.46 18.43
C ARG A 799 -6.18 22.65 18.52
N ILE A 800 -6.75 23.83 18.39
CA ILE A 800 -6.03 25.11 18.38
C ILE A 800 -6.47 25.99 19.54
N PHE A 801 -5.67 27.01 19.85
CA PHE A 801 -5.82 27.83 21.05
C PHE A 801 -5.77 27.01 22.36
N GLY A 802 -6.28 27.60 23.44
CA GLY A 802 -6.13 27.11 24.80
C GLY A 802 -4.69 27.26 25.31
N HIS A 803 -4.52 27.19 26.63
CA HIS A 803 -3.20 26.80 27.13
C HIS A 803 -3.15 25.29 26.95
N ALA A 804 -2.51 24.78 25.91
CA ALA A 804 -1.89 23.47 26.07
C ALA A 804 -1.12 23.58 27.39
N ALA A 805 -1.38 22.70 28.36
CA ALA A 805 -0.50 22.61 29.51
C ALA A 805 0.91 22.60 28.93
N PRO A 806 1.82 23.51 29.33
CA PRO A 806 3.15 23.54 28.74
C PRO A 806 3.63 22.10 28.76
N PRO A 807 4.05 21.54 27.60
CA PRO A 807 4.48 20.16 27.53
C PRO A 807 5.36 19.91 28.73
N SER A 808 5.05 18.87 29.51
CA SER A 808 5.82 18.61 30.70
C SER A 808 7.25 18.36 30.26
N ASN A 809 8.14 19.32 30.46
CA ASN A 809 9.55 19.12 30.15
C ASN A 809 10.19 18.06 31.06
N LEU A 810 9.46 17.52 32.05
CA LEU A 810 9.97 16.52 32.98
C LEU A 810 10.32 15.23 32.24
N VAL A 811 11.56 14.80 32.47
CA VAL A 811 12.06 13.47 32.15
C VAL A 811 12.22 12.77 33.49
N PRO A 812 11.28 11.91 33.90
CA PRO A 812 11.34 11.28 35.22
C PRO A 812 12.60 10.41 35.36
N PRO A 813 13.07 10.15 36.58
CA PRO A 813 12.55 10.63 37.85
C PRO A 813 13.06 12.02 38.27
N SER A 814 14.11 12.56 37.64
CA SER A 814 14.81 13.76 38.16
C SER A 814 15.48 14.62 37.09
N ALA A 815 15.02 14.58 35.85
CA ALA A 815 15.54 15.41 34.77
C ALA A 815 14.45 16.27 34.10
N ALA A 816 14.88 17.20 33.27
CA ALA A 816 14.01 17.94 32.36
C ALA A 816 14.68 18.11 31.00
N ALA A 817 13.95 17.85 29.92
CA ALA A 817 14.37 18.14 28.56
C ALA A 817 14.22 19.65 28.28
N LEU A 818 15.31 20.29 27.86
CA LEU A 818 15.38 21.74 27.67
C LEU A 818 15.11 22.13 26.21
N SER A 819 15.71 21.39 25.29
CA SER A 819 15.63 21.60 23.84
C SER A 819 16.20 20.40 23.11
N TYR A 820 15.83 20.22 21.84
CA TYR A 820 16.57 19.38 20.91
C TYR A 820 16.90 20.17 19.64
N SER A 821 17.82 19.67 18.83
CA SER A 821 18.12 20.23 17.51
C SER A 821 18.62 19.16 16.55
N ASP A 822 18.08 19.19 15.34
CA ASP A 822 18.46 18.32 14.23
C ASP A 822 19.28 19.09 13.18
N ALA A 823 19.90 20.23 13.54
CA ALA A 823 20.54 21.11 12.56
C ALA A 823 21.82 20.52 11.91
N LEU A 824 22.35 19.42 12.46
CA LEU A 824 23.45 18.67 11.85
C LEU A 824 22.95 17.50 10.99
N ASP A 825 21.67 17.14 11.08
CA ASP A 825 21.08 16.00 10.38
C ASP A 825 21.27 16.11 8.87
N LYS A 826 21.96 15.13 8.29
CA LYS A 826 22.30 15.04 6.86
C LYS A 826 22.93 16.31 6.28
N LEU A 827 23.59 17.10 7.13
CA LEU A 827 24.19 18.36 6.73
C LEU A 827 25.42 18.08 5.86
N VAL A 828 25.40 18.55 4.61
CA VAL A 828 26.59 18.53 3.75
C VAL A 828 27.38 19.82 3.91
N TYR A 829 28.50 19.76 4.64
CA TYR A 829 29.41 20.89 4.82
C TYR A 829 30.59 20.81 3.84
N LYS A 830 30.61 21.72 2.85
CA LYS A 830 31.68 21.83 1.84
C LYS A 830 31.99 20.52 1.10
N GLY A 831 30.94 19.77 0.78
CA GLY A 831 31.03 18.51 0.02
C GLY A 831 31.32 17.28 0.88
N THR A 832 31.21 17.41 2.20
CA THR A 832 31.37 16.31 3.14
C THR A 832 30.15 16.27 4.06
N GLU A 833 29.48 15.13 4.12
CA GLU A 833 28.35 14.92 5.02
C GLU A 833 28.82 14.90 6.48
N VAL A 834 28.03 15.53 7.34
CA VAL A 834 28.12 15.45 8.80
C VAL A 834 27.14 14.36 9.22
N GLY A 835 27.67 13.25 9.71
CA GLY A 835 26.97 12.06 10.18
C GLY A 835 27.97 11.16 10.91
N GLY A 836 27.52 10.03 11.45
CA GLY A 836 28.40 9.10 12.18
C GLY A 836 28.84 9.61 13.55
N LEU A 837 28.06 10.49 14.21
CA LEU A 837 28.54 11.29 15.35
C LEU A 837 28.41 10.57 16.70
N SER A 838 29.35 9.67 17.01
CA SER A 838 29.31 8.82 18.21
C SER A 838 30.01 9.39 19.46
N SER A 839 30.23 10.71 19.56
CA SER A 839 30.78 11.31 20.79
C SER A 839 30.53 12.80 20.98
N LEU A 840 30.69 13.31 22.22
CA LEU A 840 30.59 14.74 22.49
C LEU A 840 31.58 15.23 23.54
N ALA A 841 32.40 16.22 23.17
CA ALA A 841 33.28 16.92 24.12
C ALA A 841 33.36 18.42 23.85
N TYR A 842 33.86 19.18 24.83
CA TYR A 842 34.10 20.62 24.67
C TYR A 842 35.60 20.94 24.60
N ASP A 843 36.02 21.52 23.47
CA ASP A 843 37.37 22.04 23.30
C ASP A 843 37.41 23.52 23.72
N THR A 844 37.87 23.76 24.95
CA THR A 844 38.00 25.10 25.52
C THR A 844 38.90 26.04 24.71
N ARG A 845 39.84 25.53 23.91
CA ARG A 845 40.77 26.35 23.14
C ARG A 845 40.17 26.84 21.83
N SER A 846 39.42 25.99 21.13
CA SER A 846 38.70 26.40 19.92
C SER A 846 37.37 27.09 20.25
N GLY A 847 36.86 26.92 21.48
CA GLY A 847 35.55 27.41 21.90
C GLY A 847 34.45 26.74 21.09
N ALA A 848 34.55 25.42 20.91
CA ALA A 848 33.66 24.61 20.11
C ALA A 848 33.38 23.27 20.80
N TRP A 849 32.18 22.75 20.54
CA TRP A 849 31.85 21.35 20.76
C TRP A 849 32.45 20.51 19.64
N ILE A 850 32.82 19.29 19.97
CA ILE A 850 33.46 18.36 19.06
C ILE A 850 32.84 16.97 19.17
N SER A 851 32.78 16.26 18.05
CA SER A 851 32.35 14.87 17.92
C SER A 851 33.29 14.15 16.97
N ALA A 852 33.65 12.91 17.28
CA ALA A 852 34.31 12.03 16.34
C ALA A 852 33.29 11.45 15.34
N VAL A 853 33.79 10.98 14.21
CA VAL A 853 33.05 10.12 13.28
C VAL A 853 33.45 8.67 13.55
N ASP A 854 32.43 7.83 13.66
CA ASP A 854 32.45 6.36 13.79
C ASP A 854 33.02 5.66 12.53
N ASN A 855 32.76 4.34 12.39
CA ASN A 855 33.29 3.51 11.32
C ASN A 855 32.54 3.58 9.97
N HIS A 856 32.49 4.75 9.32
CA HIS A 856 31.89 4.80 7.98
C HIS A 856 32.83 4.38 6.84
N ALA A 857 32.64 3.17 6.29
CA ALA A 857 33.28 2.67 5.06
C ALA A 857 34.80 2.98 4.95
N ASP A 858 35.28 3.41 3.78
CA ASP A 858 36.67 3.86 3.58
C ASP A 858 36.87 5.36 3.85
N ASP A 859 35.89 5.99 4.48
CA ASP A 859 35.84 7.41 4.73
C ASP A 859 36.87 7.80 5.82
N PRO A 860 37.63 8.90 5.68
CA PRO A 860 38.63 9.28 6.68
C PRO A 860 38.02 9.58 8.05
N SER A 861 38.53 8.95 9.11
CA SER A 861 38.18 9.25 10.50
C SER A 861 38.48 10.71 10.83
N ARG A 862 37.54 11.40 11.46
CA ARG A 862 37.62 12.86 11.64
C ARG A 862 36.91 13.35 12.91
N ILE A 863 37.29 14.54 13.36
CA ILE A 863 36.60 15.27 14.44
C ILE A 863 35.93 16.52 13.85
N TRP A 864 34.62 16.64 14.04
CA TRP A 864 33.83 17.82 13.68
C TRP A 864 33.89 18.89 14.76
N PHE A 865 33.72 20.17 14.38
CA PHE A 865 33.76 21.32 15.29
C PHE A 865 32.53 22.19 15.08
N PHE A 866 31.67 22.29 16.10
CA PHE A 866 30.43 23.06 16.02
C PHE A 866 30.21 23.93 17.27
N ARG A 867 29.33 24.93 17.14
CA ARG A 867 28.96 25.83 18.25
C ARG A 867 27.46 25.79 18.48
N ASN A 868 27.08 26.10 19.73
CA ASN A 868 25.70 26.20 20.20
C ASN A 868 24.91 24.88 20.10
N LEU A 869 24.80 24.13 21.20
CA LEU A 869 24.07 22.85 21.21
C LEU A 869 22.55 22.98 21.02
N ASN A 870 21.98 24.18 21.09
CA ASN A 870 20.55 24.39 20.80
C ASN A 870 20.28 24.59 19.30
N ASP A 871 21.30 24.95 18.54
CA ASP A 871 21.25 25.19 17.09
C ASP A 871 22.68 25.05 16.55
N PRO A 872 23.18 23.80 16.45
CA PRO A 872 24.57 23.51 16.17
C PRO A 872 24.97 23.96 14.77
N THR A 873 26.07 24.71 14.70
CA THR A 873 26.64 25.22 13.44
C THR A 873 28.10 24.83 13.30
N VAL A 874 28.44 24.17 12.18
CA VAL A 874 29.82 23.77 11.86
C VAL A 874 30.70 25.00 11.69
N THR A 875 31.82 25.04 12.42
CA THR A 875 32.68 26.23 12.52
C THR A 875 33.91 26.20 11.62
N ARG A 876 34.36 25.01 11.20
CA ARG A 876 35.56 24.81 10.38
C ARG A 876 35.55 23.44 9.70
N GLN A 877 36.53 23.23 8.80
CA GLN A 877 36.80 21.91 8.25
C GLN A 877 37.14 20.92 9.39
N PRO A 878 36.71 19.65 9.27
CA PRO A 878 36.95 18.66 10.31
C PRO A 878 38.45 18.31 10.40
N LEU A 879 38.87 17.85 11.58
CA LEU A 879 40.25 17.41 11.83
C LEU A 879 40.38 15.93 11.49
N VAL A 880 41.12 15.59 10.44
CA VAL A 880 41.38 14.18 10.06
C VAL A 880 42.37 13.54 11.04
N LEU A 881 41.99 12.39 11.58
CA LEU A 881 42.81 11.58 12.48
C LEU A 881 43.77 10.70 11.67
N LYS A 882 45.03 10.66 12.07
CA LYS A 882 46.13 10.00 11.35
C LYS A 882 46.98 9.21 12.33
N ASN A 883 47.48 8.07 11.90
CA ASN A 883 48.44 7.29 12.67
C ASN A 883 49.79 8.03 12.83
N THR A 884 50.69 7.44 13.61
CA THR A 884 52.05 7.99 13.86
C THR A 884 52.90 8.23 12.61
N GLN A 885 52.54 7.66 11.46
CA GLN A 885 53.20 7.86 10.15
C GLN A 885 52.54 8.96 9.30
N GLY A 886 51.47 9.58 9.80
CA GLY A 886 50.70 10.61 9.09
C GLY A 886 49.69 10.05 8.07
N VAL A 887 49.44 8.73 8.09
CA VAL A 887 48.41 8.09 7.24
C VAL A 887 47.05 8.20 7.94
N PRO A 888 45.98 8.68 7.25
CA PRO A 888 44.64 8.75 7.82
C PRO A 888 44.15 7.39 8.33
N TYR A 889 43.47 7.42 9.47
CA TYR A 889 42.53 6.35 9.81
C TYR A 889 41.28 6.47 8.95
N THR A 890 40.59 5.35 8.76
CA THR A 890 39.32 5.22 8.04
C THR A 890 38.39 4.27 8.80
N GLY A 891 37.11 4.18 8.45
CA GLY A 891 36.17 3.22 9.05
C GLY A 891 36.61 1.75 8.94
N LEU A 892 37.54 1.42 8.05
CA LEU A 892 38.13 0.08 7.95
C LEU A 892 39.28 -0.19 8.95
N THR A 893 39.76 0.85 9.64
CA THR A 893 41.00 0.79 10.46
C THR A 893 40.87 1.43 11.84
N ALA A 894 39.79 2.17 12.06
CA ALA A 894 39.39 2.70 13.34
C ALA A 894 37.87 2.89 13.38
N ASP A 895 37.33 2.72 14.57
CA ASP A 895 35.92 2.63 14.86
C ASP A 895 35.65 3.54 16.05
N ASN A 896 35.66 4.86 15.80
CA ASN A 896 35.87 5.85 16.86
C ASN A 896 34.57 6.20 17.56
N GLU A 897 34.47 5.79 18.82
CA GLU A 897 33.31 6.08 19.66
C GLU A 897 33.58 7.31 20.53
N GLY A 898 33.99 7.09 21.78
CA GLY A 898 34.19 8.14 22.78
C GLY A 898 35.32 9.15 22.47
N LEU A 899 35.11 10.38 22.94
CA LEU A 899 36.01 11.53 22.73
C LEU A 899 36.17 12.37 23.99
N ALA A 900 37.41 12.73 24.32
CA ALA A 900 37.70 13.69 25.39
C ALA A 900 38.83 14.66 25.00
N VAL A 901 38.87 15.83 25.65
CA VAL A 901 39.94 16.83 25.47
C VAL A 901 40.82 16.88 26.71
N LEU A 902 42.11 16.54 26.55
CA LEU A 902 43.07 16.56 27.65
C LEU A 902 43.42 18.01 28.07
N PRO A 903 43.93 18.24 29.29
CA PRO A 903 44.27 19.59 29.77
C PRO A 903 45.32 20.32 28.91
N ASP A 904 46.19 19.57 28.24
CA ASP A 904 47.18 20.09 27.29
C ASP A 904 46.61 20.35 25.89
N GLY A 905 45.31 20.09 25.68
CA GLY A 905 44.53 20.30 24.46
C GLY A 905 44.72 19.25 23.37
N ASP A 906 45.31 18.10 23.70
CA ASP A 906 45.29 16.92 22.84
C ASP A 906 43.94 16.20 22.93
N TYR A 907 43.60 15.42 21.90
CA TYR A 907 42.33 14.70 21.79
C TYR A 907 42.52 13.24 22.17
N LEU A 908 41.67 12.72 23.06
CA LEU A 908 41.62 11.32 23.43
C LEU A 908 40.45 10.68 22.70
N VAL A 909 40.67 9.58 22.00
CA VAL A 909 39.64 8.91 21.18
C VAL A 909 39.71 7.41 21.44
N SER A 910 38.60 6.78 21.81
CA SER A 910 38.50 5.31 21.90
C SER A 910 38.18 4.71 20.53
N SER A 911 38.45 3.41 20.37
CA SER A 911 38.08 2.67 19.16
C SER A 911 37.65 1.25 19.48
N GLU A 912 36.65 0.74 18.76
CA GLU A 912 35.92 -0.47 19.12
C GLU A 912 36.33 -1.75 18.42
N THR A 913 36.44 -1.75 17.10
CA THR A 913 36.83 -2.93 16.33
C THR A 913 38.28 -3.35 16.64
N GLU A 914 39.16 -2.39 16.90
CA GLU A 914 40.48 -2.60 17.47
C GLU A 914 40.62 -1.87 18.82
N PRO A 915 40.22 -2.53 19.93
CA PRO A 915 40.05 -1.91 21.24
C PRO A 915 41.25 -1.08 21.67
N SER A 916 41.11 0.24 21.63
CA SER A 916 42.22 1.17 21.89
C SER A 916 41.73 2.51 22.43
N ILE A 917 42.64 3.27 23.04
CA ILE A 917 42.38 4.63 23.52
C ILE A 917 43.58 5.49 23.12
N ARG A 918 43.45 6.22 22.02
CA ARG A 918 44.54 6.94 21.34
C ARG A 918 44.55 8.41 21.71
N ILE A 919 45.75 8.98 21.83
CA ILE A 919 45.99 10.41 22.06
C ILE A 919 46.46 11.02 20.75
N PHE A 920 45.66 11.92 20.19
CA PHE A 920 45.96 12.68 18.99
C PHE A 920 46.40 14.10 19.32
N GLY A 921 47.42 14.55 18.61
CA GLY A 921 47.80 15.96 18.59
C GLY A 921 46.73 16.82 17.96
N ARG A 922 46.86 18.14 18.17
CA ARG A 922 45.99 19.15 17.55
C ARG A 922 46.09 19.23 16.01
N ASP A 923 47.10 18.58 15.44
CA ASP A 923 47.30 18.36 14.01
C ASP A 923 46.65 17.08 13.48
N GLY A 924 45.97 16.33 14.36
CA GLY A 924 45.29 15.07 14.05
C GLY A 924 46.23 13.87 14.00
N VAL A 925 47.52 14.02 14.35
CA VAL A 925 48.49 12.92 14.31
C VAL A 925 48.54 12.22 15.67
N GLU A 926 48.42 10.90 15.67
CA GLU A 926 48.54 10.06 16.86
C GLU A 926 49.92 10.27 17.52
N LYS A 927 49.92 10.53 18.82
CA LYS A 927 51.12 10.73 19.65
C LYS A 927 51.45 9.49 20.49
N SER A 928 50.42 8.86 21.05
CA SER A 928 50.54 7.74 21.99
C SER A 928 49.19 7.08 22.23
N GLN A 929 49.17 5.95 22.92
CA GLN A 929 47.96 5.23 23.31
C GLN A 929 47.97 4.93 24.82
N LEU A 930 46.80 4.97 25.48
CA LEU A 930 46.66 4.53 26.86
C LEU A 930 46.70 3.00 26.98
N PRO A 931 47.19 2.46 28.11
CA PRO A 931 47.29 1.02 28.27
C PRO A 931 45.93 0.34 28.41
N VAL A 932 45.61 -0.63 27.56
CA VAL A 932 44.40 -1.47 27.63
C VAL A 932 44.79 -2.90 28.06
N PRO A 933 44.10 -3.53 29.02
CA PRO A 933 44.40 -4.91 29.43
C PRO A 933 44.08 -5.93 28.33
N GLY A 934 44.91 -6.97 28.18
CA GLY A 934 44.78 -7.94 27.07
C GLY A 934 43.42 -8.65 26.95
N ARG A 935 42.70 -8.87 28.05
CA ARG A 935 41.35 -9.50 28.02
C ARG A 935 40.29 -8.65 27.31
N PHE A 936 40.53 -7.36 27.14
CA PHE A 936 39.63 -6.44 26.42
C PHE A 936 39.82 -6.54 24.89
N ALA A 937 40.75 -7.35 24.40
CA ALA A 937 40.83 -7.66 22.98
C ALA A 937 39.56 -8.37 22.49
N VAL A 938 39.24 -8.23 21.21
CA VAL A 938 38.16 -8.99 20.57
C VAL A 938 38.47 -10.49 20.62
N THR A 939 37.45 -11.31 20.85
CA THR A 939 37.57 -12.77 20.92
C THR A 939 38.30 -13.34 19.70
N GLY A 940 39.28 -14.22 19.94
CA GLY A 940 40.12 -14.79 18.87
C GLY A 940 41.29 -13.91 18.44
N THR A 941 41.42 -12.69 18.98
CA THR A 941 42.53 -11.78 18.74
C THR A 941 43.40 -11.58 19.98
N THR A 942 44.53 -10.92 19.80
CA THR A 942 45.33 -10.34 20.88
C THR A 942 45.65 -8.90 20.52
N LEU A 943 45.51 -7.97 21.45
CA LEU A 943 46.02 -6.61 21.24
C LEU A 943 47.54 -6.65 21.01
N SER A 944 48.03 -5.85 20.06
CA SER A 944 49.45 -5.70 19.74
C SER A 944 49.84 -4.22 19.70
N GLY A 945 50.89 -3.79 20.41
CA GLY A 945 51.40 -2.41 20.32
C GLY A 945 51.85 -1.77 21.63
N ALA A 946 52.30 -0.51 21.55
CA ALA A 946 52.76 0.32 22.66
C ALA A 946 51.57 0.86 23.49
N GLY A 947 50.92 -0.04 24.23
CA GLY A 947 49.71 0.27 25.00
C GLY A 947 49.13 -0.97 25.70
N LEU A 948 49.96 -1.99 25.93
CA LEU A 948 49.53 -3.23 26.56
C LEU A 948 49.98 -3.28 28.01
N SER A 949 49.06 -3.60 28.90
CA SER A 949 49.40 -3.98 30.28
C SER A 949 49.18 -5.47 30.48
N GLY A 950 50.25 -6.20 30.81
CA GLY A 950 50.21 -7.64 31.15
C GLY A 950 50.62 -8.60 30.02
N PRO A 951 50.58 -9.93 30.27
CA PRO A 951 50.87 -10.96 29.27
C PRO A 951 49.77 -10.99 28.18
N ALA A 952 50.15 -11.38 26.96
CA ALA A 952 49.18 -11.63 25.89
C ALA A 952 48.25 -12.78 26.33
N VAL A 953 46.98 -12.46 26.51
CA VAL A 953 45.89 -13.38 26.84
C VAL A 953 44.87 -13.33 25.69
N PRO A 954 44.11 -14.42 25.44
CA PRO A 954 43.01 -14.38 24.48
C PRO A 954 42.03 -13.26 24.83
N GLY A 955 41.57 -12.54 23.81
CA GLY A 955 40.50 -11.56 23.95
C GLY A 955 39.20 -12.17 24.44
N GLU A 956 38.43 -11.41 25.21
CA GLU A 956 37.12 -11.79 25.73
C GLU A 956 36.00 -10.87 25.23
N ALA A 957 36.32 -9.78 24.53
CA ALA A 957 35.34 -8.81 24.05
C ALA A 957 34.63 -9.30 22.78
N THR A 958 33.42 -8.77 22.55
CA THR A 958 32.67 -8.94 21.30
C THR A 958 33.06 -7.81 20.35
N SER A 959 33.28 -8.11 19.06
CA SER A 959 33.56 -7.06 18.07
C SER A 959 32.39 -6.09 17.99
N ASN A 960 32.66 -4.78 17.84
CA ASN A 960 31.62 -3.74 17.80
C ASN A 960 30.70 -3.76 19.04
N ALA A 961 31.33 -4.03 20.19
CA ALA A 961 30.76 -3.91 21.53
C ALA A 961 31.89 -3.76 22.55
N THR A 962 32.86 -2.89 22.26
CA THR A 962 34.07 -2.73 23.09
C THR A 962 34.18 -1.37 23.77
N LEU A 963 35.27 -0.62 23.60
CA LEU A 963 35.52 0.64 24.29
C LEU A 963 34.74 1.79 23.63
N GLU A 964 33.49 1.94 24.04
CA GLU A 964 32.57 2.98 23.57
C GLU A 964 32.81 4.28 24.36
N GLY A 965 32.23 4.38 25.56
CA GLY A 965 32.24 5.61 26.34
C GLY A 965 33.61 6.03 26.88
N LEU A 966 33.89 7.33 26.83
CA LEU A 966 35.17 7.92 27.22
C LEU A 966 35.01 9.33 27.80
N SER A 967 35.49 9.52 29.03
CA SER A 967 35.41 10.82 29.71
C SER A 967 36.65 11.20 30.47
N ILE A 968 36.89 12.51 30.60
CA ILE A 968 37.87 13.10 31.51
C ILE A 968 37.17 13.97 32.55
N SER A 969 37.62 13.90 33.80
CA SER A 969 37.03 14.67 34.89
C SER A 969 37.24 16.17 34.70
N PRO A 970 36.35 17.04 35.22
CA PRO A 970 36.54 18.48 35.15
C PRO A 970 37.82 19.01 35.81
N SER A 971 38.43 18.24 36.71
CA SER A 971 39.75 18.57 37.29
C SER A 971 40.91 18.28 36.33
N GLY A 972 40.68 17.46 35.30
CA GLY A 972 41.66 17.05 34.31
C GLY A 972 42.58 15.91 34.78
N HIS A 973 42.25 15.23 35.89
CA HIS A 973 43.16 14.28 36.56
C HIS A 973 42.71 12.81 36.51
N THR A 974 41.47 12.54 36.09
CA THR A 974 40.89 11.20 36.02
C THR A 974 40.28 10.98 34.64
N ILE A 975 40.61 9.87 33.99
CA ILE A 975 39.96 9.39 32.77
C ILE A 975 39.21 8.09 33.09
N VAL A 976 38.01 7.96 32.54
CA VAL A 976 37.23 6.72 32.56
C VAL A 976 36.93 6.31 31.13
N ALA A 977 37.19 5.05 30.81
CA ALA A 977 36.70 4.41 29.58
C ALA A 977 35.76 3.26 29.95
N ALA A 978 34.59 3.19 29.31
CA ALA A 978 33.58 2.17 29.53
C ALA A 978 33.62 1.11 28.42
N MET A 979 33.07 -0.06 28.73
CA MET A 979 32.81 -1.10 27.73
C MET A 979 31.33 -1.11 27.38
N GLU A 980 30.98 -1.04 26.09
CA GLU A 980 29.60 -1.19 25.60
C GLU A 980 29.02 -2.51 26.10
N GLY A 981 29.68 -3.61 25.76
CA GLY A 981 29.26 -4.97 26.05
C GLY A 981 30.04 -5.62 27.20
N ALA A 982 29.44 -6.66 27.79
CA ALA A 982 30.15 -7.49 28.77
C ALA A 982 31.24 -8.35 28.09
N LEU A 983 32.36 -8.53 28.77
CA LEU A 983 33.35 -9.53 28.36
C LEU A 983 32.75 -10.93 28.51
N SER A 984 33.07 -11.85 27.60
CA SER A 984 32.60 -13.24 27.64
C SER A 984 32.91 -13.96 28.96
N GLY A 985 34.01 -13.59 29.64
CA GLY A 985 34.37 -14.11 30.96
C GLY A 985 33.48 -13.59 32.11
N ASP A 986 32.72 -12.52 31.89
CA ASP A 986 31.84 -11.86 32.85
C ASP A 986 30.35 -12.17 32.62
N VAL A 987 30.00 -12.93 31.58
CA VAL A 987 28.63 -13.40 31.34
C VAL A 987 28.21 -14.41 32.41
N SER A 988 26.94 -14.32 32.85
CA SER A 988 26.38 -15.21 33.86
C SER A 988 26.24 -16.64 33.35
N ALA A 989 26.11 -17.62 34.26
CA ALA A 989 25.85 -19.01 33.87
C ALA A 989 24.49 -19.20 33.16
N ALA A 990 23.57 -18.24 33.30
CA ALA A 990 22.29 -18.21 32.60
C ALA A 990 22.36 -17.47 31.25
N GLY A 991 23.50 -16.90 30.90
CA GLY A 991 23.70 -16.13 29.66
C GLY A 991 23.51 -14.62 29.81
N ASP A 992 23.33 -14.09 31.02
CA ASP A 992 23.10 -12.66 31.23
C ASP A 992 24.41 -11.87 31.05
N ALA A 993 24.44 -10.96 30.09
CA ALA A 993 25.60 -10.13 29.73
C ALA A 993 25.55 -8.72 30.36
N THR A 994 25.13 -8.61 31.62
CA THR A 994 24.85 -7.31 32.28
C THR A 994 26.03 -6.72 33.07
N SER A 995 27.18 -7.40 33.16
CA SER A 995 28.30 -6.99 34.00
C SER A 995 29.45 -6.41 33.16
N HIS A 996 29.68 -5.10 33.29
CA HIS A 996 30.62 -4.33 32.49
C HIS A 996 31.82 -3.88 33.32
N ARG A 997 32.95 -3.67 32.66
CA ARG A 997 34.18 -3.17 33.29
C ARG A 997 34.50 -1.79 32.75
N LEU A 998 34.73 -0.84 33.65
CA LEU A 998 35.23 0.49 33.31
C LEU A 998 36.73 0.58 33.69
N LEU A 999 37.53 1.17 32.82
CA LEU A 999 38.95 1.40 33.01
C LEU A 999 39.18 2.79 33.59
N VAL A 1000 39.85 2.88 34.75
CA VAL A 1000 40.10 4.16 35.43
C VAL A 1000 41.58 4.52 35.36
N TYR A 1001 41.90 5.59 34.65
CA TYR A 1001 43.25 6.14 34.56
C TYR A 1001 43.38 7.39 35.41
N THR A 1002 44.51 7.53 36.10
CA THR A 1002 44.86 8.78 36.78
C THR A 1002 46.20 9.29 36.28
N GLU A 1003 46.39 10.59 36.36
CA GLU A 1003 47.69 11.17 36.08
C GLU A 1003 48.75 10.70 37.08
N LYS A 1004 49.96 10.45 36.57
CA LYS A 1004 51.16 10.20 37.36
C LYS A 1004 52.25 11.13 36.88
N THR A 1005 52.54 12.12 37.72
CA THR A 1005 53.62 13.08 37.47
C THR A 1005 54.94 12.52 37.97
N THR A 1006 55.91 12.38 37.08
CA THR A 1006 57.26 11.92 37.40
C THR A 1006 58.29 12.99 37.02
N TRP A 1007 59.36 13.08 37.81
CA TRP A 1007 60.47 13.95 37.51
C TRP A 1007 61.39 13.26 36.51
N THR A 1008 61.53 13.83 35.31
CA THR A 1008 62.45 13.34 34.28
C THR A 1008 63.63 14.31 34.12
N ARG A 1009 64.69 13.86 33.44
CA ARG A 1009 65.84 14.73 33.13
C ARG A 1009 65.49 15.98 32.28
N HIS A 1010 64.28 16.02 31.74
CA HIS A 1010 63.74 17.11 30.92
C HIS A 1010 62.64 17.93 31.63
N GLY A 1011 62.42 17.71 32.94
CA GLY A 1011 61.39 18.37 33.73
C GLY A 1011 60.29 17.41 34.22
N LEU A 1012 59.20 17.97 34.74
CA LEU A 1012 58.01 17.19 35.11
C LEU A 1012 57.39 16.59 33.84
N SER A 1013 57.17 15.27 33.84
CA SER A 1013 56.42 14.56 32.80
C SER A 1013 55.21 13.90 33.45
N THR A 1014 54.03 14.27 32.97
CA THR A 1014 52.76 13.65 33.37
C THR A 1014 52.45 12.52 32.40
N THR A 1015 52.15 11.35 32.94
CA THR A 1015 51.76 10.16 32.18
C THR A 1015 50.45 9.61 32.73
N TRP A 1016 49.61 9.04 31.88
CA TRP A 1016 48.37 8.40 32.29
C TRP A 1016 48.62 6.94 32.65
N VAL A 1017 48.15 6.51 33.83
CA VAL A 1017 48.35 5.15 34.32
C VAL A 1017 47.00 4.52 34.62
N LEU A 1018 46.74 3.32 34.11
CA LEU A 1018 45.59 2.52 34.50
C LEU A 1018 45.74 2.13 35.97
N THR A 1019 44.86 2.66 36.82
CA THR A 1019 44.95 2.47 38.27
C THR A 1019 44.09 1.34 38.78
N LYS A 1020 42.95 1.09 38.14
CA LYS A 1020 42.01 0.02 38.50
C LYS A 1020 41.01 -0.25 37.38
N GLN A 1021 40.41 -1.43 37.43
CA GLN A 1021 39.15 -1.73 36.74
C GLN A 1021 38.02 -1.62 37.77
N VAL A 1022 36.90 -1.03 37.41
CA VAL A 1022 35.71 -0.95 38.29
C VAL A 1022 34.53 -1.68 37.64
N GLY A 1023 33.77 -2.40 38.43
CA GLY A 1023 32.61 -3.16 37.94
C GLY A 1023 31.34 -2.30 37.93
N TYR A 1024 30.57 -2.43 36.85
CA TYR A 1024 29.25 -1.81 36.67
C TYR A 1024 28.23 -2.88 36.24
N ARG A 1025 26.95 -2.67 36.58
CA ARG A 1025 25.88 -3.56 36.14
C ARG A 1025 24.80 -2.77 35.40
N ALA A 1026 24.68 -3.00 34.10
CA ALA A 1026 23.59 -2.49 33.28
C ALA A 1026 22.30 -3.25 33.57
N ASP A 1027 21.16 -2.65 33.25
CA ASP A 1027 19.89 -3.35 33.27
C ASP A 1027 19.82 -4.39 32.13
N THR A 1028 18.93 -5.38 32.26
CA THR A 1028 18.92 -6.51 31.31
C THR A 1028 18.50 -6.02 29.92
N GLY A 1029 19.32 -6.33 28.91
CA GLY A 1029 19.12 -5.90 27.53
C GLY A 1029 19.79 -4.58 27.17
N ASN A 1030 20.30 -3.83 28.16
CA ASN A 1030 20.97 -2.56 27.92
C ASN A 1030 22.48 -2.72 27.70
N ARG A 1031 23.02 -1.86 26.85
CA ARG A 1031 24.46 -1.60 26.62
C ARG A 1031 24.88 -0.28 27.29
N ILE A 1032 26.16 0.09 27.21
CA ILE A 1032 26.68 1.36 27.76
C ILE A 1032 27.27 2.24 26.65
N PRO A 1033 26.44 3.07 25.98
CA PRO A 1033 26.91 3.97 24.94
C PRO A 1033 28.01 4.91 25.41
N GLU A 1034 27.75 5.61 26.52
CA GLU A 1034 28.64 6.69 26.93
C GLU A 1034 28.67 6.91 28.44
N VAL A 1035 29.76 7.51 28.90
CA VAL A 1035 29.97 7.96 30.27
C VAL A 1035 30.44 9.41 30.32
N ALA A 1036 29.94 10.17 31.29
CA ALA A 1036 30.33 11.57 31.46
C ALA A 1036 30.69 11.89 32.92
N LEU A 1037 31.95 12.25 33.18
CA LEU A 1037 32.42 12.60 34.52
C LEU A 1037 31.89 13.98 34.95
N VAL A 1038 31.15 14.00 36.06
CA VAL A 1038 30.69 15.23 36.74
C VAL A 1038 31.75 15.72 37.73
N SER A 1039 32.56 14.81 38.28
CA SER A 1039 33.70 15.06 39.18
C SER A 1039 34.63 13.86 39.17
N ASP A 1040 35.76 13.91 39.88
CA ASP A 1040 36.66 12.75 40.04
C ASP A 1040 36.01 11.52 40.73
N ASP A 1041 34.87 11.69 41.41
CA ASP A 1041 34.21 10.60 42.15
C ASP A 1041 32.82 10.22 41.60
N ARG A 1042 32.28 11.00 40.65
CA ARG A 1042 30.90 10.87 40.17
C ARG A 1042 30.82 11.04 38.65
N LEU A 1043 30.09 10.14 38.00
CA LEU A 1043 29.80 10.14 36.59
C LEU A 1043 28.30 9.93 36.33
N ILE A 1044 27.87 10.29 35.13
CA ILE A 1044 26.63 9.83 34.52
C ILE A 1044 26.99 8.70 33.56
N VAL A 1045 26.21 7.63 33.58
CA VAL A 1045 26.31 6.51 32.64
C VAL A 1045 25.03 6.48 31.83
N GLU A 1046 25.17 6.45 30.51
CA GLU A 1046 24.09 6.19 29.58
C GLU A 1046 23.91 4.68 29.43
N GLU A 1047 22.68 4.22 29.58
CA GLU A 1047 22.29 2.85 29.25
C GLU A 1047 21.26 2.90 28.13
N ALA A 1048 21.48 2.12 27.08
CA ALA A 1048 20.59 2.10 25.92
C ALA A 1048 20.27 0.68 25.43
N ALA A 1049 19.14 0.55 24.77
CA ALA A 1049 18.72 -0.66 24.05
C ALA A 1049 17.87 -0.29 22.83
N PHE A 1050 17.73 -1.22 21.90
CA PHE A 1050 16.92 -1.07 20.69
C PHE A 1050 16.02 -2.29 20.47
N THR A 1051 14.78 -2.03 20.02
CA THR A 1051 13.87 -3.06 19.50
C THR A 1051 13.10 -2.52 18.29
N ALA A 1052 12.74 -3.38 17.33
CA ALA A 1052 12.02 -2.95 16.13
C ALA A 1052 10.64 -2.33 16.45
N ASP A 1053 9.94 -2.85 17.46
CA ASP A 1053 8.56 -2.44 17.79
C ASP A 1053 8.50 -1.12 18.58
N ALA A 1054 9.54 -0.80 19.35
CA ALA A 1054 9.52 0.32 20.29
C ALA A 1054 10.59 1.39 20.01
N GLY A 1055 11.57 1.09 19.16
CA GLY A 1055 12.71 1.95 18.85
C GLY A 1055 13.83 1.86 19.87
N ASN A 1056 14.54 2.98 20.01
CA ASN A 1056 15.58 3.17 21.00
C ASN A 1056 14.95 3.36 22.38
N SER A 1057 15.67 2.98 23.42
CA SER A 1057 15.39 3.35 24.81
C SER A 1057 16.68 3.85 25.43
N VAL A 1058 16.63 4.99 26.10
CA VAL A 1058 17.81 5.61 26.73
C VAL A 1058 17.50 6.01 28.16
N GLU A 1059 18.37 5.58 29.07
CA GLU A 1059 18.31 5.88 30.49
C GLU A 1059 19.64 6.46 30.98
N LEU A 1060 19.59 7.49 31.81
CA LEU A 1060 20.77 8.08 32.43
C LEU A 1060 20.82 7.72 33.91
N TYR A 1061 21.97 7.20 34.33
CA TYR A 1061 22.24 6.80 35.70
C TYR A 1061 23.33 7.65 36.34
N SER A 1062 23.06 8.19 37.53
CA SER A 1062 24.11 8.79 38.36
C SER A 1062 24.85 7.70 39.13
N VAL A 1063 26.18 7.68 39.00
CA VAL A 1063 27.07 6.73 39.65
C VAL A 1063 28.09 7.51 40.48
N SER A 1064 28.25 7.13 41.75
CA SER A 1064 29.17 7.81 42.66
C SER A 1064 30.05 6.82 43.44
N GLY A 1065 31.11 7.32 44.08
CA GLY A 1065 32.06 6.49 44.80
C GLY A 1065 33.15 5.89 43.91
N LEU A 1066 33.38 6.45 42.72
CA LEU A 1066 34.42 5.98 41.79
C LEU A 1066 35.79 5.91 42.48
N SER A 1067 36.14 6.88 43.31
CA SER A 1067 37.43 6.91 44.03
C SER A 1067 37.59 5.73 45.01
N ARG A 1068 36.49 5.28 45.63
CA ARG A 1068 36.46 4.20 46.64
C ARG A 1068 36.08 2.84 46.08
N ALA A 1069 35.67 2.76 44.81
CA ALA A 1069 35.30 1.52 44.15
C ALA A 1069 36.44 0.49 44.20
N ALA A 1070 36.07 -0.77 44.42
CA ALA A 1070 36.99 -1.89 44.43
C ALA A 1070 37.67 -2.06 43.06
N ASP A 1071 38.96 -2.41 43.07
CA ASP A 1071 39.64 -2.85 41.85
C ASP A 1071 39.25 -4.29 41.52
N VAL A 1072 38.49 -4.47 40.45
CA VAL A 1072 38.00 -5.78 39.98
C VAL A 1072 38.93 -6.39 38.92
N SER A 1073 40.12 -5.85 38.70
CA SER A 1073 41.09 -6.33 37.71
C SER A 1073 41.44 -7.83 37.84
N ARG A 1074 41.34 -8.37 39.06
CA ARG A 1074 41.62 -9.79 39.39
C ARG A 1074 40.36 -10.65 39.56
N VAL A 1075 39.17 -10.08 39.39
CA VAL A 1075 37.92 -10.84 39.43
C VAL A 1075 37.79 -11.57 38.09
N ALA A 1076 37.71 -12.90 38.13
CA ALA A 1076 37.64 -13.73 36.93
C ALA A 1076 36.31 -13.53 36.18
N ASN A 1077 35.19 -13.68 36.89
CA ASN A 1077 33.83 -13.46 36.40
C ASN A 1077 33.11 -12.43 37.27
N LEU A 1078 32.80 -11.27 36.69
CA LEU A 1078 32.17 -10.14 37.35
C LEU A 1078 30.68 -10.36 37.66
N SER A 1079 29.95 -11.18 36.90
CA SER A 1079 28.55 -11.51 37.22
C SER A 1079 28.42 -12.15 38.61
N ALA A 1080 29.41 -12.94 39.03
CA ALA A 1080 29.45 -13.58 40.34
C ALA A 1080 30.01 -12.68 41.47
N ALA A 1081 30.44 -11.45 41.17
CA ALA A 1081 31.01 -10.56 42.17
C ALA A 1081 29.96 -10.08 43.19
N PRO A 1082 30.30 -9.97 44.49
CA PRO A 1082 29.37 -9.43 45.48
C PRO A 1082 29.06 -7.96 45.17
N ALA A 1083 27.84 -7.51 45.51
CA ALA A 1083 27.39 -6.14 45.24
C ALA A 1083 28.34 -5.05 45.81
N SER A 1084 29.09 -5.35 46.88
CA SER A 1084 30.10 -4.44 47.44
C SER A 1084 31.31 -4.17 46.52
N GLN A 1085 31.48 -4.94 45.43
CA GLN A 1085 32.52 -4.75 44.42
C GLN A 1085 32.00 -4.08 43.13
N ILE A 1086 30.70 -3.81 43.06
CA ILE A 1086 30.04 -3.20 41.90
C ILE A 1086 29.62 -1.78 42.28
N LEU A 1087 29.81 -0.84 41.35
CA LEU A 1087 29.36 0.53 41.51
C LEU A 1087 27.82 0.57 41.68
N SER A 1088 27.37 1.38 42.63
CA SER A 1088 25.94 1.64 42.81
C SER A 1088 25.49 2.73 41.84
N LYS A 1089 24.39 2.48 41.14
CA LYS A 1089 23.76 3.41 40.19
C LYS A 1089 22.40 3.90 40.69
N THR A 1090 21.98 5.08 40.27
CA THR A 1090 20.64 5.63 40.54
C THR A 1090 20.10 6.24 39.26
N LEU A 1091 18.94 5.78 38.78
CA LEU A 1091 18.27 6.33 37.60
C LEU A 1091 17.94 7.82 37.85
N VAL A 1092 18.35 8.69 36.94
CA VAL A 1092 18.10 10.14 37.02
C VAL A 1092 17.30 10.68 35.84
N ALA A 1093 17.31 9.99 34.69
CA ALA A 1093 16.46 10.30 33.54
C ALA A 1093 16.11 9.01 32.79
N ASP A 1094 14.85 8.86 32.40
CA ASP A 1094 14.34 7.85 31.46
C ASP A 1094 13.69 8.60 30.30
N LEU A 1095 14.36 8.59 29.15
CA LEU A 1095 13.99 9.39 27.98
C LEU A 1095 12.74 8.84 27.28
N VAL A 1096 12.44 7.55 27.42
CA VAL A 1096 11.18 6.95 26.93
C VAL A 1096 9.98 7.60 27.62
N LYS A 1097 10.11 7.95 28.89
CA LYS A 1097 9.07 8.62 29.69
C LYS A 1097 9.13 10.15 29.62
N GLY A 1098 9.99 10.71 28.76
CA GLY A 1098 10.16 12.14 28.57
C GLY A 1098 9.06 12.81 27.71
N PRO A 1099 9.09 14.14 27.55
CA PRO A 1099 8.28 14.82 26.54
C PRO A 1099 8.74 14.47 25.12
N THR A 1100 7.95 14.84 24.12
CA THR A 1100 8.38 14.82 22.72
C THR A 1100 9.06 16.11 22.27
N LEU A 1101 8.85 17.23 22.98
CA LEU A 1101 9.28 18.58 22.58
C LEU A 1101 8.87 19.01 21.15
N GLY A 1102 7.93 18.30 20.51
CA GLY A 1102 7.59 18.50 19.10
C GLY A 1102 8.57 17.86 18.11
N ALA A 1103 9.47 16.98 18.58
CA ALA A 1103 10.35 16.20 17.74
C ALA A 1103 9.60 15.18 16.90
N THR A 1104 10.14 14.92 15.71
CA THR A 1104 9.72 13.83 14.83
C THR A 1104 10.80 12.74 14.83
N ALA A 1105 10.38 11.52 14.52
CA ALA A 1105 11.28 10.39 14.30
C ALA A 1105 11.01 9.83 12.89
N LEU A 1106 12.07 9.39 12.22
CA LEU A 1106 11.99 8.73 10.91
C LEU A 1106 11.90 7.21 11.08
N GLU A 1107 12.57 6.65 12.08
CA GLU A 1107 12.38 5.29 12.57
C GLU A 1107 11.28 5.22 13.66
N THR A 1108 10.77 4.01 13.91
CA THR A 1108 9.82 3.77 15.01
C THR A 1108 10.45 4.15 16.33
N GLN A 1109 9.84 5.09 17.06
CA GLN A 1109 10.29 5.52 18.38
C GLN A 1109 9.10 5.69 19.33
N THR A 1110 9.15 5.01 20.49
CA THR A 1110 8.12 5.19 21.54
C THR A 1110 8.02 6.64 21.99
N ASN A 1111 9.16 7.33 22.07
CA ASN A 1111 9.22 8.77 22.20
C ASN A 1111 10.02 9.33 21.02
N PRO A 1112 9.44 10.19 20.16
CA PRO A 1112 10.11 10.70 18.97
C PRO A 1112 11.31 11.61 19.26
N LEU A 1113 11.63 11.93 20.52
CA LEU A 1113 12.94 12.50 20.89
C LEU A 1113 14.08 11.51 20.85
N LEU A 1114 13.80 10.22 20.98
CA LEU A 1114 14.80 9.18 20.99
C LEU A 1114 15.40 9.01 19.59
N ASP A 1115 16.68 8.68 19.60
CA ASP A 1115 17.50 8.30 18.46
C ASP A 1115 18.68 7.49 19.05
N ASN A 1116 19.62 7.05 18.22
CA ASN A 1116 20.80 6.28 18.64
C ASN A 1116 21.83 7.19 19.34
N TYR A 1117 21.53 7.61 20.58
CA TYR A 1117 22.41 8.45 21.40
C TYR A 1117 23.65 7.69 21.84
N GLU A 1118 24.81 8.16 21.37
CA GLU A 1118 26.12 7.56 21.64
C GLU A 1118 27.16 8.57 22.15
N GLY A 1119 26.89 9.88 21.99
CA GLY A 1119 27.74 10.92 22.57
C GLY A 1119 27.07 11.68 23.70
N MET A 1120 27.78 11.92 24.80
CA MET A 1120 27.27 12.64 25.97
C MET A 1120 28.34 13.57 26.58
N ALA A 1121 27.94 14.80 26.90
CA ALA A 1121 28.78 15.76 27.60
C ALA A 1121 28.09 16.47 28.76
N ILE A 1122 28.85 16.78 29.81
CA ILE A 1122 28.41 17.70 30.87
C ILE A 1122 28.61 19.15 30.39
N THR A 1123 27.52 19.89 30.28
CA THR A 1123 27.53 21.28 29.77
C THR A 1123 27.64 22.35 30.86
N GLY A 1124 27.45 21.96 32.11
CA GLY A 1124 27.65 22.83 33.27
C GLY A 1124 27.07 22.27 34.56
N VAL A 1125 27.41 22.90 35.69
CA VAL A 1125 26.86 22.55 37.02
C VAL A 1125 26.03 23.74 37.52
N GLY A 1126 24.76 23.47 37.78
CA GLY A 1126 23.79 24.44 38.29
C GLY A 1126 23.55 24.34 39.81
N PRO A 1127 22.71 25.25 40.35
CA PRO A 1127 22.35 25.24 41.77
C PRO A 1127 21.63 23.94 42.17
N GLY A 1128 21.81 23.52 43.44
CA GLY A 1128 21.00 22.44 44.02
C GLY A 1128 21.32 21.02 43.53
N GLY A 1129 22.46 20.80 42.87
CA GLY A 1129 22.88 19.49 42.37
C GLY A 1129 22.41 19.16 40.96
N THR A 1130 21.84 20.14 40.23
CA THR A 1130 21.48 19.99 38.82
C THR A 1130 22.72 20.14 37.93
N VAL A 1131 22.85 19.30 36.93
CA VAL A 1131 23.89 19.38 35.89
C VAL A 1131 23.23 19.46 34.51
N GLY A 1132 23.83 20.23 33.62
CA GLY A 1132 23.47 20.22 32.22
C GLY A 1132 24.10 19.00 31.55
N VAL A 1133 23.31 18.25 30.80
CA VAL A 1133 23.76 17.08 30.03
C VAL A 1133 23.31 17.30 28.59
N SER A 1134 24.18 17.07 27.64
CA SER A 1134 23.82 17.06 26.23
C SER A 1134 24.17 15.72 25.63
N LEU A 1135 23.21 15.14 24.94
CA LEU A 1135 23.36 13.92 24.15
C LEU A 1135 23.45 14.29 22.68
N ILE A 1136 24.22 13.54 21.90
CA ILE A 1136 24.24 13.60 20.44
C ILE A 1136 24.06 12.19 19.89
N SER A 1137 23.16 12.02 18.93
CA SER A 1137 22.94 10.74 18.29
C SER A 1137 23.84 10.54 17.10
N ASP A 1138 24.30 9.31 17.00
CA ASP A 1138 24.89 8.77 15.80
C ASP A 1138 23.77 8.35 14.84
N ASP A 1139 23.86 8.79 13.60
CA ASP A 1139 22.86 8.47 12.58
C ASP A 1139 23.24 7.30 11.69
N ASN A 1140 24.39 6.65 11.94
CA ASN A 1140 24.98 5.58 11.12
C ASN A 1140 25.00 5.87 9.60
N PHE A 1141 24.91 7.16 9.21
CA PHE A 1141 24.60 7.58 7.83
C PHE A 1141 23.31 6.94 7.23
N GLY A 1142 22.40 6.42 8.06
CA GLY A 1142 21.15 5.78 7.66
C GLY A 1142 20.03 6.79 7.32
N ALA A 1143 19.15 6.43 6.38
CA ALA A 1143 18.06 7.31 5.94
C ALA A 1143 16.94 7.50 6.99
N LEU A 1144 16.86 6.62 8.00
CA LEU A 1144 15.82 6.61 9.02
C LEU A 1144 16.31 7.08 10.41
N GLN A 1145 17.59 7.41 10.54
CA GLN A 1145 18.19 7.89 11.78
C GLN A 1145 18.63 9.35 11.61
N ARG A 1146 18.65 10.11 12.71
CA ARG A 1146 18.97 11.55 12.67
C ARG A 1146 20.20 11.86 13.48
N THR A 1147 21.00 12.83 13.00
CA THR A 1147 21.98 13.48 13.88
C THR A 1147 21.27 14.53 14.74
N ARG A 1148 20.94 14.15 15.98
CA ARG A 1148 20.17 14.97 16.93
C ARG A 1148 20.98 15.31 18.16
N VAL A 1149 20.92 16.57 18.56
CA VAL A 1149 21.42 17.04 19.85
C VAL A 1149 20.25 17.21 20.82
N LEU A 1150 20.30 16.57 21.99
CA LEU A 1150 19.31 16.71 23.06
C LEU A 1150 19.93 17.30 24.33
N ASN A 1151 19.39 18.44 24.78
CA ASN A 1151 19.88 19.14 25.96
C ASN A 1151 18.95 18.90 27.15
N LEU A 1152 19.52 18.44 28.26
CA LEU A 1152 18.83 18.07 29.49
C LEU A 1152 19.37 18.86 30.70
N ALA A 1153 18.50 19.11 31.67
CA ALA A 1153 18.87 19.48 33.03
C ALA A 1153 18.61 18.29 33.96
N VAL A 1154 19.66 17.66 34.47
CA VAL A 1154 19.58 16.43 35.28
C VAL A 1154 19.90 16.75 36.73
N LYS A 1155 18.96 16.47 37.65
CA LYS A 1155 19.17 16.66 39.09
C LYS A 1155 19.78 15.40 39.70
N LEU A 1156 21.02 15.53 40.17
CA LEU A 1156 21.74 14.42 40.77
C LEU A 1156 21.28 14.15 42.21
N PRO A 1157 21.29 12.88 42.66
CA PRO A 1157 21.10 12.52 44.07
C PRO A 1157 22.14 13.22 44.96
N ARG A 1158 21.76 13.52 46.21
CA ARG A 1158 22.66 14.15 47.17
C ARG A 1158 23.76 13.19 47.61
#